data_AF-A0A7C4ZCI7-F1
#
_entry.id   AF-A0A7C4ZCI7-F1
#
_cell.length_a   1.000
_cell.length_b   1.000
_cell.length_c   1.000
_cell.angle_alpha   90.00
_cell.angle_beta   90.00
_cell.angle_gamma   90.00
#
_symmetry.space_group_name_H-M   'P 1'
#
loop_
_entity.id
_entity.type
_entity.pdbx_description
1 polymer ?
#
loop_
_entity_poly.entity_id
_entity_poly.type
_entity_poly.pdbx_seq_one_letter_code
_entity_poly.pdbx_strand_id
1 'polypeptide(L)'
;MRLLPALVALVSAGFGAASLEREVCGWRFAGGMQGWQALNNLVLEAEPQALVFKSTGGDPYAAGPPVEFTASEYHYIRIRAASNVSGDAQIYWAEGKSAQEAQFRAEHFVTFHVEGDGRMRTYTVLPPWTPGAKVFRIRLDLPDVPGAVLRVAEFVVLERPVEAPKPEPAYQFQRAEDAAGWIPYADVASLGVRSKALRVVSGGAEPLVLSPVFRVKSETVRYLAVNMAVKGAQTAQLRCRGETSAISPAHRLDFAVMADGRYHTYNVELSQIKALPDVLTRFAIGLADARSGASFAVRWVRLAYEPAGPAEPVIKSLFGPGSVVEAGVEVPVTAVVRNTGAAPAEKVSLRLRVPSGCRIVGGEELELPSIAPMSEKQAVWRVVFPEANTFRRFVVKASLAGEGGARHSASASFVATRMPAPDRVQPDDIVVKSGPACLVLAKNRYGYGPCILYINGRGGWQRVGVMPSLGTLAVLEKGRVREHAFAVSPKDKVETAGGGAQLNTSWKDSEGRRWTFRAVFRPGREAGCIDMNAGLSCDKKAEVLAFAFPELLAGDGSFGEARDIGLFPGLEYLLPGERSSGTDFAASTVAKRLAPHPHKVTVPLMSIIHDAKAVGLMWDPKQRWDGTHDRPIARFASPNFVHNQPNHWMSLAVPGLGEWFVENSLLAGRPFELEPGRELSVGCTAFAVPAADVDGVMRLWIRWSGGLPAPPTPPYDLATQIRAVLREYTQTAWVSEQAKWHRALSDPWGPSYAEFHVLHMLWELERGLSGKNRGSTSNRLLAEASYPDGERVKQVLDAAVRAQEAAGGDLGFSVAFHRGGVEKACRNLLAEAAHLSAFVRADGSVPFQPEPTHAVFGKTGDSSSGHTAATAWRLWQLALITGSSEALNAGLRAIAYLDTQKRPEGAQTWELPLHVPDVLAAAHAVRCCVAAYQVTGDKAHLRRAVQWAYRGLPFIYLWGAPDRPIMLYGSIPVFGATWFTGAWFGRIVQ
;
A
#
# COMPACT_ATOMS: atom_id res chain seq x y z
N MET A 1 -60.53 3.73 43.38
CA MET A 1 -60.11 2.68 44.33
C MET A 1 -59.17 1.73 43.59
N ARG A 2 -57.87 1.75 43.95
CA ARG A 2 -56.79 0.73 43.76
C ARG A 2 -56.38 0.21 42.36
N LEU A 3 -55.20 0.69 41.91
CA LEU A 3 -53.93 -0.02 41.54
C LEU A 3 -53.94 -1.51 41.10
N LEU A 4 -53.32 -1.86 39.95
CA LEU A 4 -51.99 -2.53 39.75
C LEU A 4 -51.79 -3.14 38.32
N PRO A 5 -50.55 -3.19 37.75
CA PRO A 5 -50.22 -3.71 36.40
C PRO A 5 -49.45 -5.05 36.40
N ALA A 6 -49.35 -5.77 35.26
CA ALA A 6 -48.22 -6.68 34.96
C ALA A 6 -48.09 -7.04 33.45
N LEU A 7 -46.91 -6.76 32.93
CA LEU A 7 -46.29 -7.15 31.66
C LEU A 7 -45.59 -8.53 31.85
N VAL A 8 -45.27 -9.25 30.75
CA VAL A 8 -44.08 -10.10 30.50
C VAL A 8 -44.36 -11.45 29.79
N ALA A 9 -43.54 -11.69 28.75
CA ALA A 9 -43.03 -12.95 28.17
C ALA A 9 -43.65 -13.48 26.86
N LEU A 10 -43.12 -12.96 25.74
CA LEU A 10 -42.84 -13.78 24.55
C LEU A 10 -41.56 -14.58 24.82
N VAL A 11 -41.65 -15.92 24.82
CA VAL A 11 -40.49 -16.82 24.83
C VAL A 11 -40.33 -17.45 23.44
N SER A 12 -39.19 -17.13 22.84
CA SER A 12 -38.39 -17.83 21.84
C SER A 12 -38.84 -19.22 21.35
N ALA A 13 -39.02 -19.34 20.03
CA ALA A 13 -38.90 -20.59 19.28
C ALA A 13 -38.04 -20.35 18.03
N GLY A 14 -36.73 -20.44 18.17
CA GLY A 14 -35.79 -20.54 17.06
C GLY A 14 -35.56 -22.01 16.71
N PHE A 15 -36.09 -22.46 15.58
CA PHE A 15 -35.79 -23.79 15.04
C PHE A 15 -34.32 -23.86 14.60
N GLY A 16 -33.60 -24.81 15.22
CA GLY A 16 -32.15 -24.99 15.09
C GLY A 16 -31.69 -25.59 13.77
N ALA A 17 -30.53 -25.12 13.31
CA ALA A 17 -29.55 -26.01 12.72
C ALA A 17 -28.71 -26.55 13.89
N ALA A 18 -28.74 -27.86 14.12
CA ALA A 18 -27.94 -28.51 15.14
C ALA A 18 -26.45 -28.17 14.92
N SER A 19 -25.79 -27.56 15.92
CA SER A 19 -24.35 -27.43 15.90
C SER A 19 -23.73 -28.81 16.06
N LEU A 20 -23.03 -29.30 15.05
CA LEU A 20 -22.17 -30.48 15.11
C LEU A 20 -20.93 -30.25 16.02
N GLU A 21 -20.95 -29.32 16.96
CA GLU A 21 -19.79 -28.87 17.72
C GLU A 21 -19.84 -29.50 19.12
N ARG A 22 -18.73 -30.11 19.56
CA ARG A 22 -18.57 -30.62 20.92
C ARG A 22 -17.80 -29.59 21.75
N GLU A 23 -18.35 -29.22 22.90
CA GLU A 23 -17.63 -28.38 23.86
C GLU A 23 -16.55 -29.21 24.57
N VAL A 24 -15.31 -28.74 24.51
CA VAL A 24 -14.17 -29.33 25.22
C VAL A 24 -14.09 -28.73 26.62
N CYS A 25 -14.08 -27.40 26.70
CA CYS A 25 -14.22 -26.62 27.92
C CYS A 25 -14.62 -25.19 27.59
N GLY A 26 -15.21 -24.44 28.53
CA GLY A 26 -15.57 -23.05 28.28
C GLY A 26 -16.20 -22.32 29.45
N TRP A 27 -16.38 -21.02 29.26
CA TRP A 27 -16.88 -20.07 30.23
C TRP A 27 -17.91 -19.16 29.55
N ARG A 28 -19.11 -19.06 30.14
CA ARG A 28 -20.20 -18.20 29.67
C ARG A 28 -20.54 -17.23 30.78
N PHE A 29 -20.07 -16.00 30.66
CA PHE A 29 -20.05 -15.04 31.75
C PHE A 29 -21.43 -14.39 31.92
N ALA A 30 -22.15 -14.80 32.96
CA ALA A 30 -23.43 -14.24 33.37
C ALA A 30 -23.35 -13.81 34.84
N GLY A 31 -22.73 -12.65 35.11
CA GLY A 31 -22.66 -12.08 36.46
C GLY A 31 -21.60 -12.66 37.40
N GLY A 32 -20.58 -13.38 36.89
CA GLY A 32 -19.49 -13.92 37.72
C GLY A 32 -18.21 -14.23 36.95
N MET A 33 -17.08 -14.31 37.66
CA MET A 33 -15.73 -14.44 37.07
C MET A 33 -15.35 -15.88 36.67
N GLN A 34 -16.10 -16.89 37.12
CA GLN A 34 -15.88 -18.32 36.81
C GLN A 34 -14.43 -18.80 36.95
N GLY A 35 -13.72 -18.31 37.98
CA GLY A 35 -12.34 -18.73 38.30
C GLY A 35 -11.25 -18.03 37.49
N TRP A 36 -11.59 -17.06 36.63
CA TRP A 36 -10.60 -16.21 35.97
C TRP A 36 -9.94 -15.26 36.97
N GLN A 37 -8.64 -15.04 36.82
CA GLN A 37 -7.82 -14.23 37.72
C GLN A 37 -6.97 -13.24 36.92
N ALA A 38 -6.98 -11.98 37.33
CA ALA A 38 -6.03 -10.99 36.81
C ALA A 38 -4.63 -11.33 37.30
N LEU A 39 -3.63 -11.23 36.42
CA LEU A 39 -2.24 -11.57 36.77
C LEU A 39 -1.28 -10.38 36.61
N ASN A 40 -1.42 -9.58 35.56
CA ASN A 40 -0.53 -8.43 35.32
C ASN A 40 -1.32 -7.26 34.73
N ASN A 41 -1.14 -6.07 35.32
CA ASN A 41 -1.67 -4.79 34.83
C ASN A 41 -3.12 -4.83 34.31
N LEU A 42 -3.96 -5.60 35.00
CA LEU A 42 -5.34 -5.89 34.62
C LEU A 42 -6.23 -5.90 35.86
N VAL A 43 -7.45 -5.39 35.69
CA VAL A 43 -8.56 -5.56 36.65
C VAL A 43 -9.70 -6.31 35.96
N LEU A 44 -10.34 -7.22 36.69
CA LEU A 44 -11.52 -7.96 36.24
C LEU A 44 -12.77 -7.50 36.98
N GLU A 45 -13.84 -7.21 36.24
CA GLU A 45 -15.15 -6.82 36.80
C GLU A 45 -16.26 -7.69 36.21
N ALA A 46 -17.14 -8.23 37.04
CA ALA A 46 -18.28 -9.02 36.57
C ALA A 46 -19.46 -8.10 36.19
N GLU A 47 -19.92 -8.19 34.94
CA GLU A 47 -21.16 -7.58 34.46
C GLU A 47 -22.25 -8.67 34.27
N PRO A 48 -23.55 -8.30 34.23
CA PRO A 48 -24.65 -9.28 34.11
C PRO A 48 -24.56 -10.24 32.93
N GLN A 49 -23.88 -9.87 31.83
CA GLN A 49 -23.75 -10.67 30.61
C GLN A 49 -22.31 -10.77 30.08
N ALA A 50 -21.31 -10.36 30.87
CA ALA A 50 -19.91 -10.40 30.48
C ALA A 50 -18.96 -10.40 31.68
N LEU A 51 -17.74 -10.87 31.47
CA LEU A 51 -16.58 -10.54 32.30
C LEU A 51 -15.81 -9.42 31.62
N VAL A 52 -15.57 -8.33 32.33
CA VAL A 52 -14.87 -7.15 31.84
C VAL A 52 -13.40 -7.28 32.22
N PHE A 53 -12.53 -7.20 31.22
CA PHE A 53 -11.08 -7.15 31.36
C PHE A 53 -10.66 -5.70 31.10
N LYS A 54 -10.03 -5.05 32.08
CA LYS A 54 -9.63 -3.65 31.99
C LYS A 54 -8.14 -3.50 32.24
N SER A 55 -7.41 -3.01 31.23
CA SER A 55 -5.99 -2.68 31.34
C SER A 55 -5.78 -1.51 32.31
N THR A 56 -4.79 -1.65 33.19
CA THR A 56 -4.30 -0.60 34.10
C THR A 56 -2.86 -0.18 33.81
N GLY A 57 -2.20 -0.81 32.83
CA GLY A 57 -0.80 -0.58 32.47
C GLY A 57 -0.39 -1.43 31.25
N GLY A 58 0.92 -1.52 30.99
CA GLY A 58 1.46 -2.30 29.87
C GLY A 58 1.42 -3.82 30.10
N ASP A 59 1.32 -4.59 29.03
CA ASP A 59 1.20 -6.07 29.04
C ASP A 59 0.06 -6.63 29.94
N PRO A 60 -1.20 -6.21 29.71
CA PRO A 60 -2.34 -6.60 30.55
C PRO A 60 -2.85 -8.03 30.26
N TYR A 61 -2.83 -8.94 31.26
CA TYR A 61 -3.32 -10.32 31.06
C TYR A 61 -4.00 -10.98 32.27
N ALA A 62 -4.85 -11.97 31.97
CA ALA A 62 -5.55 -12.82 32.94
C ALA A 62 -5.43 -14.30 32.60
N ALA A 63 -5.36 -15.14 33.62
CA ALA A 63 -5.43 -16.59 33.46
C ALA A 63 -6.84 -17.10 33.76
N GLY A 64 -7.29 -18.06 32.94
CA GLY A 64 -8.47 -18.85 33.22
C GLY A 64 -8.22 -19.88 34.34
N PRO A 65 -9.28 -20.48 34.88
CA PRO A 65 -9.14 -21.57 35.85
C PRO A 65 -8.45 -22.80 35.22
N PRO A 66 -7.98 -23.76 36.04
CA PRO A 66 -7.41 -25.00 35.54
C PRO A 66 -8.36 -25.74 34.58
N VAL A 67 -7.80 -26.24 33.49
CA VAL A 67 -8.49 -27.11 32.52
C VAL A 67 -7.67 -28.38 32.34
N GLU A 68 -8.26 -29.44 31.78
CA GLU A 68 -7.49 -30.58 31.28
C GLU A 68 -8.16 -31.12 30.03
N PHE A 69 -7.47 -31.01 28.89
CA PHE A 69 -7.89 -31.69 27.68
C PHE A 69 -6.68 -32.06 26.82
N THR A 70 -6.86 -33.08 25.98
CA THR A 70 -5.85 -33.46 24.98
C THR A 70 -6.04 -32.58 23.76
N ALA A 71 -5.04 -31.76 23.44
CA ALA A 71 -5.01 -30.92 22.27
C ALA A 71 -5.18 -31.73 20.98
N SER A 72 -5.90 -31.13 20.04
CA SER A 72 -6.24 -31.73 18.76
C SER A 72 -6.24 -30.65 17.69
N GLU A 73 -5.88 -31.01 16.47
CA GLU A 73 -5.94 -30.12 15.29
C GLU A 73 -7.37 -29.67 14.92
N TYR A 74 -8.37 -30.32 15.53
CA TYR A 74 -9.79 -30.00 15.43
C TYR A 74 -10.29 -29.04 16.51
N HIS A 75 -9.44 -28.67 17.48
CA HIS A 75 -9.77 -27.70 18.51
C HIS A 75 -9.61 -26.26 18.02
N TYR A 76 -10.54 -25.41 18.41
CA TYR A 76 -10.48 -23.97 18.22
C TYR A 76 -11.16 -23.25 19.38
N ILE A 77 -10.87 -21.96 19.53
CA ILE A 77 -11.44 -21.12 20.59
C ILE A 77 -12.46 -20.17 19.97
N ARG A 78 -13.67 -20.14 20.51
CA ARG A 78 -14.69 -19.14 20.20
C ARG A 78 -14.76 -18.14 21.35
N ILE A 79 -14.55 -16.86 21.05
CA ILE A 79 -14.67 -15.76 22.01
C ILE A 79 -15.77 -14.82 21.53
N ARG A 80 -16.80 -14.60 22.33
CA ARG A 80 -17.80 -13.55 22.08
C ARG A 80 -17.44 -12.35 22.94
N ALA A 81 -16.94 -11.28 22.32
CA ALA A 81 -16.45 -10.11 23.05
C ALA A 81 -16.68 -8.77 22.33
N ALA A 82 -16.67 -7.67 23.09
CA ALA A 82 -16.69 -6.29 22.60
C ALA A 82 -15.49 -5.52 23.17
N SER A 83 -14.80 -4.73 22.35
CA SER A 83 -13.68 -3.88 22.81
C SER A 83 -13.91 -2.40 22.51
N ASN A 84 -13.30 -1.52 23.31
CA ASN A 84 -13.26 -0.07 23.08
C ASN A 84 -12.04 0.38 22.26
N VAL A 85 -11.07 -0.50 22.01
CA VAL A 85 -9.85 -0.22 21.23
C VAL A 85 -9.65 -1.34 20.21
N SER A 86 -9.21 -0.99 18.99
CA SER A 86 -8.76 -1.99 18.03
C SER A 86 -7.30 -2.33 18.34
N GLY A 87 -6.94 -3.60 18.31
CA GLY A 87 -5.57 -4.03 18.61
C GLY A 87 -5.43 -5.54 18.71
N ASP A 88 -4.20 -5.99 18.88
CA ASP A 88 -3.85 -7.41 18.93
C ASP A 88 -3.99 -7.94 20.37
N ALA A 89 -4.86 -8.93 20.54
CA ALA A 89 -4.99 -9.72 21.76
C ALA A 89 -4.26 -11.06 21.57
N GLN A 90 -3.85 -11.71 22.65
CA GLN A 90 -3.14 -12.99 22.58
C GLN A 90 -3.79 -14.03 23.48
N ILE A 91 -3.70 -15.29 23.06
CA ILE A 91 -4.06 -16.45 23.88
C ILE A 91 -2.79 -17.26 24.09
N TYR A 92 -2.43 -17.46 25.34
CA TYR A 92 -1.36 -18.37 25.74
C TYR A 92 -1.95 -19.62 26.35
N TRP A 93 -1.20 -20.73 26.28
CA TRP A 93 -1.60 -21.96 26.92
C TRP A 93 -0.39 -22.69 27.52
N ALA A 94 -0.65 -23.49 28.55
CA ALA A 94 0.35 -24.30 29.22
C ALA A 94 0.13 -25.77 28.84
N GLU A 95 1.11 -26.35 28.12
CA GLU A 95 1.14 -27.77 27.77
C GLU A 95 2.17 -28.50 28.65
N GLY A 96 1.92 -29.77 28.97
CA GLY A 96 2.87 -30.59 29.74
C GLY A 96 2.47 -32.06 29.83
N LYS A 97 3.31 -32.89 30.47
CA LYS A 97 2.96 -34.29 30.79
C LYS A 97 2.02 -34.39 32.00
N SER A 98 2.09 -33.40 32.88
CA SER A 98 1.30 -33.27 34.11
C SER A 98 0.95 -31.80 34.37
N ALA A 99 -0.03 -31.55 35.23
CA ALA A 99 -0.42 -30.20 35.63
C ALA A 99 0.71 -29.44 36.35
N GLN A 100 1.63 -30.16 37.02
CA GLN A 100 2.78 -29.60 37.72
C GLN A 100 3.89 -29.15 36.77
N GLU A 101 4.08 -29.84 35.65
CA GLU A 101 5.11 -29.53 34.65
C GLU A 101 4.66 -28.48 33.62
N ALA A 102 3.35 -28.27 33.48
CA ALA A 102 2.79 -27.35 32.49
C ALA A 102 3.03 -25.88 32.89
N GLN A 103 3.79 -25.16 32.07
CA GLN A 103 4.07 -23.72 32.24
C GLN A 103 3.76 -22.96 30.95
N PHE A 104 3.40 -21.68 31.07
CA PHE A 104 3.32 -20.79 29.90
C PHE A 104 4.72 -20.57 29.35
N ARG A 105 4.89 -20.81 28.05
CA ARG A 105 6.14 -20.59 27.33
C ARG A 105 5.96 -19.47 26.31
N ALA A 106 7.04 -18.75 26.02
CA ALA A 106 7.00 -17.61 25.10
C ALA A 106 6.57 -18.02 23.68
N GLU A 107 6.77 -19.29 23.31
CA GLU A 107 6.39 -19.86 22.02
C GLU A 107 4.96 -20.41 21.96
N HIS A 108 4.26 -20.58 23.11
CA HIS A 108 2.92 -21.17 23.17
C HIS A 108 1.83 -20.11 23.20
N PHE A 109 1.72 -19.34 22.11
CA PHE A 109 0.69 -18.33 21.96
C PHE A 109 0.13 -18.23 20.56
N VAL A 110 -1.03 -17.58 20.47
CA VAL A 110 -1.63 -17.17 19.21
C VAL A 110 -2.18 -15.77 19.35
N THR A 111 -1.90 -14.92 18.37
CA THR A 111 -2.44 -13.57 18.30
C THR A 111 -3.72 -13.53 17.49
N PHE A 112 -4.69 -12.74 17.92
CA PHE A 112 -5.90 -12.44 17.18
C PHE A 112 -6.26 -10.95 17.34
N HIS A 113 -6.80 -10.34 16.29
CA HIS A 113 -7.15 -8.92 16.31
C HIS A 113 -8.57 -8.73 16.87
N VAL A 114 -8.74 -7.78 17.80
CA VAL A 114 -10.05 -7.34 18.30
C VAL A 114 -10.40 -5.96 17.73
N GLU A 115 -11.68 -5.74 17.47
CA GLU A 115 -12.19 -4.46 16.95
C GLU A 115 -12.72 -3.57 18.06
N GLY A 116 -12.28 -2.31 18.07
CA GLY A 116 -12.62 -1.28 19.05
C GLY A 116 -13.92 -0.53 18.78
N ASP A 117 -14.87 -1.14 18.08
CA ASP A 117 -16.14 -0.48 17.71
C ASP A 117 -17.22 -0.56 18.80
N GLY A 118 -16.89 -1.14 19.95
CA GLY A 118 -17.80 -1.34 21.09
C GLY A 118 -18.89 -2.39 20.83
N ARG A 119 -18.89 -3.07 19.69
CA ARG A 119 -19.94 -4.04 19.33
C ARG A 119 -19.53 -5.45 19.75
N MET A 120 -20.53 -6.23 20.16
CA MET A 120 -20.33 -7.63 20.50
C MET A 120 -20.08 -8.44 19.22
N ARG A 121 -18.87 -9.00 19.09
CA ARG A 121 -18.41 -9.80 17.96
C ARG A 121 -18.06 -11.22 18.41
N THR A 122 -18.04 -12.15 17.46
CA THR A 122 -17.54 -13.52 17.68
C THR A 122 -16.20 -13.67 16.98
N TYR A 123 -15.16 -13.95 17.75
CA TYR A 123 -13.81 -14.22 17.29
C TYR A 123 -13.56 -15.73 17.32
N THR A 124 -13.05 -16.27 16.22
CA THR A 124 -12.62 -17.66 16.13
C THR A 124 -11.10 -17.71 16.08
N VAL A 125 -10.47 -18.26 17.12
CA VAL A 125 -9.02 -18.35 17.25
C VAL A 125 -8.58 -19.80 17.07
N LEU A 126 -7.53 -20.02 16.29
CA LEU A 126 -6.93 -21.34 16.02
C LEU A 126 -5.54 -21.40 16.65
N PRO A 127 -5.41 -21.79 17.93
CA PRO A 127 -4.09 -22.00 18.50
C PRO A 127 -3.35 -23.12 17.74
N PRO A 128 -2.05 -22.96 17.45
CA PRO A 128 -1.20 -24.01 16.89
C PRO A 128 -0.88 -25.07 17.96
N TRP A 129 -1.91 -25.70 18.52
CA TRP A 129 -1.76 -26.74 19.53
C TRP A 129 -0.89 -27.89 19.02
N THR A 130 -0.07 -28.48 19.89
CA THR A 130 0.60 -29.74 19.61
C THR A 130 -0.42 -30.89 19.68
N PRO A 131 -0.75 -31.59 18.58
CA PRO A 131 -1.72 -32.69 18.64
C PRO A 131 -1.27 -33.78 19.61
N GLY A 132 -2.15 -34.20 20.51
CA GLY A 132 -1.87 -35.20 21.55
C GLY A 132 -1.25 -34.64 22.83
N ALA A 133 -0.83 -33.36 22.87
CA ALA A 133 -0.35 -32.75 24.11
C ALA A 133 -1.50 -32.49 25.10
N LYS A 134 -1.24 -32.55 26.40
CA LYS A 134 -2.23 -32.16 27.42
C LYS A 134 -2.12 -30.68 27.74
N VAL A 135 -3.25 -29.99 27.70
CA VAL A 135 -3.39 -28.56 28.01
C VAL A 135 -3.97 -28.40 29.40
N PHE A 136 -3.29 -27.63 30.24
CA PHE A 136 -3.67 -27.48 31.65
C PHE A 136 -4.17 -26.09 32.05
N ARG A 137 -3.77 -25.05 31.30
CA ARG A 137 -4.20 -23.66 31.53
C ARG A 137 -4.25 -22.86 30.24
N ILE A 138 -5.10 -21.83 30.24
CA ILE A 138 -5.24 -20.84 29.18
C ILE A 138 -5.13 -19.45 29.80
N ARG A 139 -4.48 -18.52 29.09
CA ARG A 139 -4.32 -17.12 29.46
C ARG A 139 -4.77 -16.24 28.29
N LEU A 140 -5.43 -15.14 28.60
CA LEU A 140 -5.89 -14.12 27.65
C LEU A 140 -5.18 -12.81 27.96
N ASP A 141 -4.49 -12.29 26.96
CA ASP A 141 -3.77 -11.03 26.99
C ASP A 141 -4.56 -10.01 26.16
N LEU A 142 -4.76 -8.82 26.70
CA LEU A 142 -5.47 -7.73 26.04
C LEU A 142 -4.54 -6.98 25.08
N PRO A 143 -5.09 -6.17 24.16
CA PRO A 143 -4.30 -5.19 23.43
C PRO A 143 -3.47 -4.34 24.39
N ASP A 144 -2.18 -4.19 24.09
CA ASP A 144 -1.25 -3.39 24.87
C ASP A 144 -1.46 -1.89 24.62
N VAL A 145 -2.66 -1.43 24.94
CA VAL A 145 -3.12 -0.05 24.80
C VAL A 145 -3.61 0.40 26.18
N PRO A 146 -3.03 1.47 26.76
CA PRO A 146 -3.47 1.98 28.05
C PRO A 146 -4.98 2.27 28.06
N GLY A 147 -5.70 1.69 29.02
CA GLY A 147 -7.16 1.84 29.14
C GLY A 147 -7.99 0.95 28.21
N ALA A 148 -7.37 -0.06 27.58
CA ALA A 148 -8.09 -1.10 26.85
C ALA A 148 -9.12 -1.81 27.74
N VAL A 149 -10.33 -1.98 27.24
CA VAL A 149 -11.43 -2.70 27.87
C VAL A 149 -11.93 -3.77 26.91
N LEU A 150 -11.94 -5.01 27.35
CA LEU A 150 -12.50 -6.14 26.61
C LEU A 150 -13.63 -6.78 27.45
N ARG A 151 -14.86 -6.71 26.94
CA ARG A 151 -16.04 -7.33 27.58
C ARG A 151 -16.29 -8.68 26.93
N VAL A 152 -16.04 -9.76 27.66
CA VAL A 152 -16.16 -11.13 27.15
C VAL A 152 -17.43 -11.77 27.69
N ALA A 153 -18.37 -12.10 26.79
CA ALA A 153 -19.59 -12.82 27.12
C ALA A 153 -19.39 -14.35 27.12
N GLU A 154 -18.53 -14.85 26.23
CA GLU A 154 -18.27 -16.28 26.06
C GLU A 154 -16.81 -16.51 25.68
N PHE A 155 -16.16 -17.53 26.26
CA PHE A 155 -14.86 -18.05 25.86
C PHE A 155 -14.94 -19.58 25.91
N VAL A 156 -14.88 -20.27 24.77
CA VAL A 156 -15.11 -21.72 24.72
C VAL A 156 -14.12 -22.38 23.78
N VAL A 157 -13.47 -23.44 24.24
CA VAL A 157 -12.72 -24.39 23.42
C VAL A 157 -13.71 -25.41 22.85
N LEU A 158 -13.81 -25.47 21.54
CA LEU A 158 -14.72 -26.32 20.80
C LEU A 158 -13.93 -27.32 19.96
N GLU A 159 -14.46 -28.54 19.86
CA GLU A 159 -14.02 -29.59 18.96
C GLU A 159 -15.07 -29.75 17.85
N ARG A 160 -14.65 -29.82 16.59
CA ARG A 160 -15.53 -30.27 15.50
C ARG A 160 -15.19 -31.71 15.12
N PRO A 161 -16.16 -32.65 15.20
CA PRO A 161 -15.97 -34.01 14.72
C PRO A 161 -15.83 -33.96 13.20
N VAL A 162 -14.77 -34.58 12.68
CA VAL A 162 -14.58 -34.81 11.24
C VAL A 162 -14.04 -36.22 11.05
N GLU A 163 -14.44 -36.82 9.92
CA GLU A 163 -13.78 -37.97 9.30
C GLU A 163 -12.29 -37.67 9.07
N ALA A 164 -11.43 -38.70 9.04
CA ALA A 164 -9.98 -38.54 8.88
C ALA A 164 -9.61 -37.62 7.68
N PRO A 165 -8.46 -36.91 7.74
CA PRO A 165 -8.04 -35.96 6.71
C PRO A 165 -8.11 -36.59 5.32
N LYS A 166 -8.89 -35.99 4.40
CA LYS A 166 -8.97 -36.47 3.02
C LYS A 166 -7.66 -36.13 2.29
N PRO A 167 -7.05 -37.07 1.55
CA PRO A 167 -5.81 -36.83 0.80
C PRO A 167 -5.98 -35.80 -0.32
N GLU A 168 -7.21 -35.58 -0.79
CA GLU A 168 -7.56 -34.53 -1.77
C GLU A 168 -8.63 -33.59 -1.18
N PRO A 169 -8.32 -32.31 -0.89
CA PRO A 169 -9.28 -31.36 -0.36
C PRO A 169 -10.19 -30.86 -1.48
N ALA A 170 -11.21 -31.67 -1.78
CA ALA A 170 -12.30 -31.35 -2.69
C ALA A 170 -13.64 -31.45 -1.96
N TYR A 171 -14.38 -30.36 -1.96
CA TYR A 171 -15.64 -30.21 -1.23
C TYR A 171 -16.76 -29.88 -2.18
N GLN A 172 -17.87 -30.61 -2.07
CA GLN A 172 -19.10 -30.35 -2.80
C GLN A 172 -20.24 -30.26 -1.80
N PHE A 173 -21.08 -29.24 -1.93
CA PHE A 173 -22.12 -28.95 -0.95
C PHE A 173 -23.49 -29.29 -1.52
N GLN A 174 -24.05 -30.43 -1.14
CA GLN A 174 -25.37 -30.86 -1.54
C GLN A 174 -26.34 -30.92 -0.35
N ARG A 175 -25.84 -31.26 0.84
CA ARG A 175 -26.60 -31.54 2.07
C ARG A 175 -25.95 -30.84 3.27
N ALA A 176 -26.66 -30.78 4.40
CA ALA A 176 -26.20 -30.05 5.58
C ALA A 176 -24.88 -30.59 6.15
N GLU A 177 -24.72 -31.91 6.11
CA GLU A 177 -23.53 -32.65 6.53
C GLU A 177 -22.27 -32.28 5.74
N ASP A 178 -22.39 -31.77 4.51
CA ASP A 178 -21.22 -31.36 3.70
C ASP A 178 -20.52 -30.10 4.26
N ALA A 179 -21.17 -29.36 5.17
CA ALA A 179 -20.54 -28.28 5.92
C ALA A 179 -19.70 -28.78 7.11
N ALA A 180 -19.63 -30.09 7.37
CA ALA A 180 -18.82 -30.63 8.44
C ALA A 180 -17.36 -30.16 8.32
N GLY A 181 -16.78 -29.70 9.44
CA GLY A 181 -15.42 -29.14 9.49
C GLY A 181 -15.23 -27.71 8.96
N TRP A 182 -16.23 -27.07 8.32
CA TRP A 182 -16.12 -25.69 7.82
C TRP A 182 -16.41 -24.63 8.88
N ILE A 183 -15.43 -23.80 9.24
CA ILE A 183 -15.52 -22.94 10.43
C ILE A 183 -15.75 -21.47 10.03
N PRO A 184 -16.74 -20.76 10.61
CA PRO A 184 -16.82 -19.30 10.48
C PRO A 184 -15.63 -18.66 11.22
N TYR A 185 -14.80 -17.90 10.51
CA TYR A 185 -13.54 -17.39 11.04
C TYR A 185 -13.61 -15.92 11.44
N ALA A 186 -13.99 -15.05 10.50
CA ALA A 186 -14.07 -13.60 10.71
C ALA A 186 -15.32 -13.04 10.02
N ASP A 187 -16.00 -12.07 10.61
CA ASP A 187 -17.12 -11.34 10.00
C ASP A 187 -18.24 -12.21 9.39
N VAL A 188 -18.49 -13.41 9.91
CA VAL A 188 -19.56 -14.31 9.43
C VAL A 188 -20.78 -14.22 10.35
N ALA A 189 -21.91 -13.74 9.83
CA ALA A 189 -23.18 -13.71 10.56
C ALA A 189 -23.89 -15.08 10.56
N SER A 190 -23.81 -15.83 9.46
CA SER A 190 -24.32 -17.20 9.40
C SER A 190 -23.61 -18.04 8.34
N LEU A 191 -23.50 -19.35 8.61
CA LEU A 191 -22.88 -20.36 7.77
C LEU A 191 -23.77 -21.61 7.71
N GLY A 192 -24.03 -22.15 6.52
CA GLY A 192 -24.69 -23.45 6.38
C GLY A 192 -25.06 -23.79 4.94
N VAL A 193 -25.34 -25.07 4.67
CA VAL A 193 -25.73 -25.50 3.32
C VAL A 193 -27.21 -25.19 3.08
N ARG A 194 -27.49 -24.41 2.03
CA ARG A 194 -28.85 -24.11 1.55
C ARG A 194 -28.85 -24.15 0.04
N SER A 195 -29.89 -24.75 -0.55
CA SER A 195 -30.05 -24.83 -2.01
C SER A 195 -28.84 -25.46 -2.73
N LYS A 196 -28.28 -26.54 -2.17
CA LYS A 196 -27.09 -27.25 -2.69
C LYS A 196 -25.86 -26.33 -2.82
N ALA A 197 -25.61 -25.50 -1.82
CA ALA A 197 -24.41 -24.67 -1.71
C ALA A 197 -24.14 -24.28 -0.25
N LEU A 198 -22.87 -24.16 0.14
CA LEU A 198 -22.44 -23.56 1.40
C LEU A 198 -22.69 -22.05 1.33
N ARG A 199 -23.71 -21.57 2.05
CA ARG A 199 -24.09 -20.16 2.09
C ARG A 199 -23.47 -19.47 3.29
N VAL A 200 -22.85 -18.32 3.02
CA VAL A 200 -22.23 -17.44 4.01
C VAL A 200 -22.89 -16.06 3.92
N VAL A 201 -23.38 -15.55 5.04
CA VAL A 201 -23.91 -14.18 5.16
C VAL A 201 -22.92 -13.34 5.94
N SER A 202 -22.58 -12.17 5.42
CA SER A 202 -21.63 -11.28 6.07
C SER A 202 -22.20 -10.66 7.34
N GLY A 203 -21.41 -10.69 8.41
CA GLY A 203 -21.57 -9.90 9.63
C GLY A 203 -20.68 -8.65 9.67
N GLY A 204 -19.76 -8.50 8.71
CA GLY A 204 -18.84 -7.36 8.62
C GLY A 204 -18.33 -7.12 7.20
N ALA A 205 -17.12 -6.58 7.07
CA ALA A 205 -16.53 -6.19 5.78
C ALA A 205 -15.69 -7.30 5.14
N GLU A 206 -15.19 -8.25 5.94
CA GLU A 206 -14.32 -9.34 5.47
C GLU A 206 -14.79 -10.73 5.93
N PRO A 207 -16.00 -11.19 5.54
CA PRO A 207 -16.52 -12.50 5.95
C PRO A 207 -15.61 -13.61 5.43
N LEU A 208 -15.04 -14.41 6.34
CA LEU A 208 -14.09 -15.47 6.03
C LEU A 208 -14.53 -16.80 6.64
N VAL A 209 -14.50 -17.88 5.85
CA VAL A 209 -14.75 -19.25 6.31
C VAL A 209 -13.54 -20.14 6.05
N LEU A 210 -13.21 -21.00 7.00
CA LEU A 210 -12.10 -21.94 6.93
C LEU A 210 -12.56 -23.31 6.44
N SER A 211 -11.72 -23.92 5.61
CA SER A 211 -11.84 -25.31 5.22
C SER A 211 -11.67 -26.25 6.43
N PRO A 212 -12.15 -27.51 6.33
CA PRO A 212 -11.66 -28.61 7.15
C PRO A 212 -10.13 -28.78 7.06
N VAL A 213 -9.55 -29.54 7.99
CA VAL A 213 -8.12 -29.87 7.97
C VAL A 213 -7.80 -30.79 6.79
N PHE A 214 -6.67 -30.54 6.14
CA PHE A 214 -6.06 -31.44 5.17
C PHE A 214 -4.53 -31.34 5.29
N ARG A 215 -3.78 -32.10 4.49
CA ARG A 215 -2.32 -31.96 4.40
C ARG A 215 -1.88 -32.20 2.97
N VAL A 216 -1.45 -31.14 2.29
CA VAL A 216 -1.10 -31.18 0.86
C VAL A 216 0.17 -30.36 0.64
N LYS A 217 1.17 -30.92 -0.05
CA LYS A 217 2.34 -30.14 -0.45
C LYS A 217 1.95 -29.11 -1.50
N SER A 218 2.37 -27.86 -1.33
CA SER A 218 2.02 -26.79 -2.26
C SER A 218 2.53 -27.06 -3.68
N GLU A 219 3.67 -27.74 -3.84
CA GLU A 219 4.19 -28.13 -5.16
C GLU A 219 3.26 -29.07 -5.95
N THR A 220 2.36 -29.80 -5.28
CA THR A 220 1.43 -30.74 -5.92
C THR A 220 0.10 -30.09 -6.34
N VAL A 221 -0.11 -28.82 -6.00
CA VAL A 221 -1.32 -28.07 -6.32
C VAL A 221 -0.98 -26.70 -6.88
N ARG A 222 -1.68 -26.29 -7.93
CA ARG A 222 -1.44 -24.99 -8.58
C ARG A 222 -2.59 -24.03 -8.40
N TYR A 223 -3.80 -24.55 -8.26
CA TYR A 223 -5.03 -23.77 -8.20
C TYR A 223 -5.85 -24.11 -6.96
N LEU A 224 -6.51 -23.08 -6.43
CA LEU A 224 -7.78 -23.24 -5.74
C LEU A 224 -8.89 -22.92 -6.72
N ALA A 225 -9.69 -23.92 -7.05
CA ALA A 225 -10.84 -23.77 -7.92
C ALA A 225 -12.12 -23.72 -7.10
N VAL A 226 -12.92 -22.67 -7.29
CA VAL A 226 -14.16 -22.47 -6.54
C VAL A 226 -15.30 -22.07 -7.49
N ASN A 227 -16.44 -22.75 -7.37
CA ASN A 227 -17.68 -22.35 -8.02
C ASN A 227 -18.58 -21.66 -6.99
N MET A 228 -18.71 -20.34 -7.13
CA MET A 228 -19.45 -19.54 -6.16
C MET A 228 -20.26 -18.42 -6.80
N ALA A 229 -21.32 -18.04 -6.11
CA ALA A 229 -22.15 -16.88 -6.41
C ALA A 229 -21.95 -15.82 -5.32
N VAL A 230 -21.77 -14.56 -5.72
CA VAL A 230 -21.48 -13.44 -4.81
C VAL A 230 -22.52 -12.34 -4.96
N LYS A 231 -22.92 -11.73 -3.85
CA LYS A 231 -23.74 -10.51 -3.80
C LYS A 231 -23.14 -9.52 -2.81
N GLY A 232 -23.07 -8.24 -3.20
CA GLY A 232 -22.69 -7.15 -2.29
C GLY A 232 -21.18 -7.01 -2.02
N ALA A 233 -20.31 -7.59 -2.86
CA ALA A 233 -18.85 -7.47 -2.82
C ALA A 233 -18.28 -7.56 -4.25
N GLN A 234 -17.16 -6.90 -4.55
CA GLN A 234 -16.48 -6.99 -5.86
C GLN A 234 -15.20 -7.82 -5.78
N THR A 235 -14.73 -8.11 -4.57
CA THR A 235 -13.47 -8.80 -4.33
C THR A 235 -13.68 -9.95 -3.36
N ALA A 236 -13.21 -11.14 -3.73
CA ALA A 236 -13.05 -12.26 -2.82
C ALA A 236 -11.60 -12.40 -2.37
N GLN A 237 -11.41 -13.12 -1.27
CA GLN A 237 -10.09 -13.40 -0.72
C GLN A 237 -9.89 -14.90 -0.47
N LEU A 238 -8.66 -15.34 -0.69
CA LEU A 238 -8.12 -16.63 -0.31
C LEU A 238 -7.00 -16.42 0.71
N ARG A 239 -7.00 -17.18 1.81
CA ARG A 239 -5.86 -17.26 2.73
C ARG A 239 -5.43 -18.71 2.91
N CYS A 240 -4.13 -18.96 2.96
CA CYS A 240 -3.57 -20.30 3.19
C CYS A 240 -2.94 -20.41 4.58
N ARG A 241 -3.03 -21.60 5.18
CA ARG A 241 -2.36 -21.96 6.45
C ARG A 241 -1.33 -23.04 6.20
N GLY A 242 -0.13 -22.88 6.77
CA GLY A 242 0.94 -23.87 6.75
C GLY A 242 0.91 -24.83 7.94
N GLU A 243 1.88 -25.73 8.02
CA GLU A 243 2.16 -26.51 9.24
C GLU A 243 2.69 -25.63 10.38
N THR A 244 3.57 -24.69 10.03
CA THR A 244 4.26 -23.79 10.96
C THR A 244 3.73 -22.36 10.90
N SER A 245 2.74 -22.07 10.06
CA SER A 245 2.19 -20.72 9.89
C SER A 245 0.69 -20.63 10.16
N ALA A 246 0.26 -19.52 10.76
CA ALA A 246 -1.15 -19.20 10.97
C ALA A 246 -1.80 -18.64 9.69
N ILE A 247 -3.14 -18.53 9.68
CA ILE A 247 -3.84 -17.73 8.67
C ILE A 247 -3.42 -16.27 8.87
N SER A 248 -2.65 -15.72 7.93
CA SER A 248 -2.07 -14.37 8.04
C SER A 248 -2.24 -13.56 6.74
N PRO A 249 -2.12 -12.22 6.79
CA PRO A 249 -2.09 -11.38 5.59
C PRO A 249 -0.93 -11.71 4.64
N ALA A 250 0.16 -12.32 5.11
CA ALA A 250 1.28 -12.73 4.27
C ALA A 250 0.93 -13.89 3.32
N HIS A 251 -0.07 -14.71 3.69
CA HIS A 251 -0.54 -15.85 2.90
C HIS A 251 -1.88 -15.57 2.21
N ARG A 252 -2.18 -14.30 1.92
CA ARG A 252 -3.45 -13.83 1.34
C ARG A 252 -3.31 -13.52 -0.15
N LEU A 253 -4.37 -13.83 -0.89
CA LEU A 253 -4.57 -13.41 -2.27
C LEU A 253 -6.00 -12.92 -2.46
N ASP A 254 -6.13 -11.71 -2.99
CA ASP A 254 -7.42 -11.12 -3.34
C ASP A 254 -7.66 -11.26 -4.84
N PHE A 255 -8.89 -11.58 -5.22
CA PHE A 255 -9.28 -11.76 -6.62
C PHE A 255 -10.66 -11.18 -6.89
N ALA A 256 -10.83 -10.61 -8.09
CA ALA A 256 -12.09 -10.00 -8.51
C ALA A 256 -13.20 -11.05 -8.69
N VAL A 257 -14.43 -10.70 -8.31
CA VAL A 257 -15.60 -11.57 -8.43
C VAL A 257 -16.78 -10.87 -9.09
N MET A 258 -17.58 -11.64 -9.81
CA MET A 258 -18.83 -11.18 -10.40
C MET A 258 -19.94 -11.19 -9.34
N ALA A 259 -20.37 -9.98 -8.95
CA ALA A 259 -21.34 -9.75 -7.88
C ALA A 259 -22.81 -9.81 -8.34
N ASP A 260 -23.12 -10.61 -9.35
CA ASP A 260 -24.44 -10.68 -10.00
C ASP A 260 -25.38 -11.72 -9.37
N GLY A 261 -24.90 -12.42 -8.33
CA GLY A 261 -25.61 -13.50 -7.66
C GLY A 261 -25.73 -14.79 -8.46
N ARG A 262 -25.02 -14.94 -9.59
CA ARG A 262 -24.92 -16.17 -10.39
C ARG A 262 -23.67 -16.95 -10.03
N TYR A 263 -23.69 -18.25 -10.29
CA TYR A 263 -22.53 -19.10 -10.05
C TYR A 263 -21.51 -18.94 -11.17
N HIS A 264 -20.29 -18.58 -10.78
CA HIS A 264 -19.14 -18.52 -11.66
C HIS A 264 -18.03 -19.40 -11.13
N THR A 265 -17.17 -19.89 -12.02
CA THR A 265 -15.98 -20.64 -11.64
C THR A 265 -14.75 -19.75 -11.65
N TYR A 266 -14.08 -19.70 -10.50
CA TYR A 266 -12.83 -18.97 -10.30
C TYR A 266 -11.70 -19.96 -10.07
N ASN A 267 -10.70 -19.93 -10.95
CA ASN A 267 -9.46 -20.70 -10.82
C ASN A 267 -8.36 -19.75 -10.35
N VAL A 268 -8.07 -19.79 -9.05
CA VAL A 268 -7.13 -18.90 -8.37
C VAL A 268 -5.77 -19.57 -8.29
N GLU A 269 -4.76 -19.00 -8.93
CA GLU A 269 -3.41 -19.59 -8.98
C GLU A 269 -2.65 -19.31 -7.68
N LEU A 270 -2.27 -20.38 -6.97
CA LEU A 270 -1.65 -20.29 -5.64
C LEU A 270 -0.27 -19.63 -5.67
N SER A 271 0.43 -19.67 -6.80
CA SER A 271 1.74 -19.00 -6.97
C SER A 271 1.67 -17.47 -6.86
N GLN A 272 0.46 -16.88 -6.94
CA GLN A 272 0.25 -15.46 -6.69
C GLN A 272 0.29 -15.10 -5.20
N ILE A 273 0.20 -16.09 -4.30
CA ILE A 273 0.46 -15.91 -2.87
C ILE A 273 1.98 -15.87 -2.69
N LYS A 274 2.54 -14.67 -2.42
CA LYS A 274 3.99 -14.45 -2.36
C LYS A 274 4.72 -15.37 -1.38
N ALA A 275 4.09 -15.66 -0.25
CA ALA A 275 4.63 -16.53 0.79
C ALA A 275 3.78 -17.79 0.96
N LEU A 276 3.50 -18.52 -0.11
CA LEU A 276 2.72 -19.75 -0.02
C LEU A 276 3.45 -20.80 0.86
N PRO A 277 2.83 -21.37 1.91
CA PRO A 277 3.47 -22.40 2.72
C PRO A 277 3.80 -23.67 1.92
N ASP A 278 4.92 -24.34 2.23
CA ASP A 278 5.35 -25.59 1.57
C ASP A 278 4.36 -26.74 1.74
N VAL A 279 3.71 -26.80 2.91
CA VAL A 279 2.63 -27.75 3.18
C VAL A 279 1.41 -26.99 3.66
N LEU A 280 0.32 -27.11 2.90
CA LEU A 280 -0.97 -26.50 3.17
C LEU A 280 -1.77 -27.40 4.10
N THR A 281 -2.27 -26.82 5.20
CA THR A 281 -3.07 -27.54 6.21
C THR A 281 -4.52 -27.11 6.25
N ARG A 282 -4.80 -25.86 5.86
CA ARG A 282 -6.13 -25.29 5.65
C ARG A 282 -6.08 -24.19 4.60
N PHE A 283 -7.23 -23.85 4.04
CA PHE A 283 -7.44 -22.59 3.36
C PHE A 283 -8.66 -21.87 3.95
N ALA A 284 -8.75 -20.56 3.72
CA ALA A 284 -9.89 -19.74 4.06
C ALA A 284 -10.38 -19.01 2.80
N ILE A 285 -11.69 -19.00 2.57
CA ILE A 285 -12.32 -18.27 1.45
C ILE A 285 -13.32 -17.27 2.01
N GLY A 286 -13.38 -16.09 1.42
CA GLY A 286 -14.26 -15.04 1.86
C GLY A 286 -14.40 -13.89 0.89
N LEU A 287 -14.99 -12.80 1.37
CA LEU A 287 -15.07 -11.53 0.66
C LEU A 287 -14.08 -10.54 1.28
N ALA A 288 -13.52 -9.63 0.49
CA ALA A 288 -12.55 -8.63 0.94
C ALA A 288 -13.15 -7.21 1.09
N ASP A 289 -14.33 -6.98 0.50
CA ASP A 289 -14.98 -5.67 0.44
C ASP A 289 -16.51 -5.78 0.61
N ALA A 290 -16.94 -6.65 1.53
CA ALA A 290 -18.35 -6.91 1.78
C ALA A 290 -19.08 -5.66 2.27
N ARG A 291 -20.17 -5.30 1.57
CA ARG A 291 -21.13 -4.29 2.04
C ARG A 291 -22.12 -4.91 3.01
N SER A 292 -22.89 -4.07 3.71
CA SER A 292 -23.98 -4.56 4.56
C SER A 292 -24.94 -5.45 3.78
N GLY A 293 -25.23 -6.64 4.32
CA GLY A 293 -26.07 -7.66 3.68
C GLY A 293 -25.38 -8.47 2.57
N ALA A 294 -24.07 -8.31 2.34
CA ALA A 294 -23.32 -9.13 1.40
C ALA A 294 -23.37 -10.62 1.77
N SER A 295 -23.30 -11.47 0.76
CA SER A 295 -23.28 -12.92 0.93
C SER A 295 -22.58 -13.61 -0.23
N PHE A 296 -22.08 -14.81 0.02
CA PHE A 296 -21.63 -15.71 -1.02
C PHE A 296 -22.13 -17.13 -0.79
N ALA A 297 -22.27 -17.90 -1.87
CA ALA A 297 -22.69 -19.29 -1.84
C ALA A 297 -21.73 -20.13 -2.69
N VAL A 298 -21.16 -21.18 -2.10
CA VAL A 298 -20.18 -22.06 -2.76
C VAL A 298 -20.84 -23.40 -3.07
N ARG A 299 -20.85 -23.82 -4.34
CA ARG A 299 -21.34 -25.16 -4.73
C ARG A 299 -20.28 -26.23 -4.55
N TRP A 300 -19.05 -25.89 -4.93
CA TRP A 300 -17.89 -26.73 -4.72
C TRP A 300 -16.62 -25.88 -4.68
N VAL A 301 -15.60 -26.42 -4.02
CA VAL A 301 -14.26 -25.85 -3.92
C VAL A 301 -13.24 -26.98 -3.81
N ARG A 302 -12.11 -26.87 -4.50
CA ARG A 302 -11.04 -27.86 -4.45
C ARG A 302 -9.66 -27.26 -4.69
N LEU A 303 -8.63 -27.86 -4.10
CA LEU A 303 -7.26 -27.68 -4.58
C LEU A 303 -6.98 -28.67 -5.72
N ALA A 304 -6.31 -28.20 -6.77
CA ALA A 304 -5.98 -29.02 -7.93
C ALA A 304 -4.71 -28.52 -8.62
N TYR A 305 -4.05 -29.39 -9.40
CA TYR A 305 -2.92 -29.01 -10.24
C TYR A 305 -3.38 -28.33 -11.55
N GLU A 306 -4.47 -28.80 -12.12
CA GLU A 306 -5.12 -28.22 -13.31
C GLU A 306 -6.27 -27.30 -12.88
N PRO A 307 -6.65 -26.29 -13.69
CA PRO A 307 -7.88 -25.55 -13.45
C PRO A 307 -9.09 -26.51 -13.47
N ALA A 308 -10.20 -26.08 -12.87
CA ALA A 308 -11.42 -26.88 -12.78
C ALA A 308 -12.67 -26.14 -13.26
N GLY A 309 -13.71 -26.92 -13.59
CA GLY A 309 -15.06 -26.43 -13.93
C GLY A 309 -15.28 -26.17 -15.42
N PRO A 310 -16.53 -25.82 -15.81
CA PRO A 310 -16.88 -25.56 -17.21
C PRO A 310 -16.16 -24.32 -17.75
N ALA A 311 -16.23 -24.12 -19.07
CA ALA A 311 -15.77 -22.89 -19.70
C ALA A 311 -16.47 -21.66 -19.11
N GLU A 312 -15.69 -20.63 -18.80
CA GLU A 312 -16.17 -19.38 -18.20
C GLU A 312 -15.52 -18.21 -18.93
N PRO A 313 -15.96 -17.89 -20.16
CA PRO A 313 -15.47 -16.70 -20.85
C PRO A 313 -15.96 -15.44 -20.12
N VAL A 314 -15.03 -14.53 -19.82
CA VAL A 314 -15.29 -13.22 -19.22
C VAL A 314 -14.58 -12.13 -20.02
N ILE A 315 -15.20 -10.95 -20.12
CA ILE A 315 -14.56 -9.79 -20.75
C ILE A 315 -13.64 -9.15 -19.71
N LYS A 316 -12.33 -9.42 -19.79
CA LYS A 316 -11.31 -8.88 -18.89
C LYS A 316 -11.18 -7.36 -19.06
N SER A 317 -11.20 -6.87 -20.29
CA SER A 317 -11.16 -5.44 -20.56
C SER A 317 -11.83 -5.07 -21.88
N LEU A 318 -12.25 -3.81 -22.00
CA LEU A 318 -12.75 -3.18 -23.20
C LEU A 318 -12.12 -1.79 -23.30
N PHE A 319 -11.40 -1.52 -24.39
CA PHE A 319 -10.68 -0.27 -24.56
C PHE A 319 -10.51 0.07 -26.04
N GLY A 320 -10.09 1.29 -26.35
CA GLY A 320 -9.59 1.67 -27.67
C GLY A 320 -8.16 2.20 -27.56
N PRO A 321 -7.61 2.79 -28.64
CA PRO A 321 -6.24 3.32 -28.64
C PRO A 321 -6.05 4.49 -27.67
N GLY A 322 -7.15 5.11 -27.25
CA GLY A 322 -7.21 6.15 -26.23
C GLY A 322 -8.67 6.48 -25.92
N SER A 323 -8.90 7.21 -24.83
CA SER A 323 -10.19 7.75 -24.42
C SER A 323 -10.63 8.94 -25.28
N VAL A 324 -9.68 9.67 -25.86
CA VAL A 324 -9.95 10.77 -26.81
C VAL A 324 -9.52 10.35 -28.20
N VAL A 325 -10.48 10.33 -29.12
CA VAL A 325 -10.34 9.76 -30.47
C VAL A 325 -10.73 10.78 -31.54
N GLU A 326 -10.23 10.57 -32.75
CA GLU A 326 -10.57 11.43 -33.89
C GLU A 326 -11.99 11.15 -34.39
N ALA A 327 -12.79 12.21 -34.55
CA ALA A 327 -14.14 12.12 -35.09
C ALA A 327 -14.11 11.77 -36.58
N GLY A 328 -15.06 10.93 -37.03
CA GLY A 328 -15.20 10.54 -38.43
C GLY A 328 -14.22 9.45 -38.92
N VAL A 329 -13.23 9.09 -38.11
CA VAL A 329 -12.22 8.05 -38.44
C VAL A 329 -12.60 6.72 -37.79
N GLU A 330 -12.17 5.61 -38.40
CA GLU A 330 -12.34 4.27 -37.84
C GLU A 330 -11.40 4.03 -36.66
N VAL A 331 -11.98 3.83 -35.48
CA VAL A 331 -11.24 3.56 -34.24
C VAL A 331 -11.36 2.08 -33.89
N PRO A 332 -10.25 1.38 -33.62
CA PRO A 332 -10.33 0.02 -33.10
C PRO A 332 -10.83 0.04 -31.64
N VAL A 333 -11.90 -0.70 -31.36
CA VAL A 333 -12.40 -0.99 -30.01
C VAL A 333 -12.15 -2.46 -29.75
N THR A 334 -11.32 -2.75 -28.75
CA THR A 334 -10.81 -4.10 -28.45
C THR A 334 -11.38 -4.60 -27.14
N ALA A 335 -12.01 -5.77 -27.15
CA ALA A 335 -12.32 -6.55 -25.96
C ALA A 335 -11.27 -7.65 -25.78
N VAL A 336 -10.71 -7.77 -24.57
CA VAL A 336 -9.91 -8.94 -24.17
C VAL A 336 -10.83 -9.89 -23.44
N VAL A 337 -11.01 -11.10 -23.99
CA VAL A 337 -11.84 -12.15 -23.42
C VAL A 337 -10.92 -13.22 -22.86
N ARG A 338 -11.09 -13.55 -21.58
CA ARG A 338 -10.35 -14.61 -20.90
C ARG A 338 -11.30 -15.76 -20.60
N ASN A 339 -10.90 -16.99 -20.88
CA ASN A 339 -11.58 -18.16 -20.34
C ASN A 339 -11.01 -18.45 -18.94
N THR A 340 -11.79 -18.22 -17.88
CA THR A 340 -11.36 -18.51 -16.50
C THR A 340 -11.69 -19.94 -16.06
N GLY A 341 -12.33 -20.73 -16.93
CA GLY A 341 -12.70 -22.12 -16.71
C GLY A 341 -11.64 -23.11 -17.19
N ALA A 342 -11.92 -24.41 -16.98
CA ALA A 342 -11.00 -25.51 -17.33
C ALA A 342 -11.35 -26.25 -18.62
N ALA A 343 -12.58 -26.10 -19.12
CA ALA A 343 -12.95 -26.57 -20.44
C ALA A 343 -12.69 -25.46 -21.49
N PRO A 344 -12.32 -25.82 -22.73
CA PRO A 344 -12.27 -24.85 -23.83
C PRO A 344 -13.62 -24.14 -24.01
N ALA A 345 -13.57 -22.83 -24.24
CA ALA A 345 -14.77 -22.06 -24.57
C ALA A 345 -14.97 -22.06 -26.08
N GLU A 346 -15.84 -22.96 -26.56
CA GLU A 346 -16.21 -23.07 -27.97
C GLU A 346 -17.26 -22.02 -28.36
N LYS A 347 -17.12 -21.44 -29.56
CA LYS A 347 -18.10 -20.50 -30.18
C LYS A 347 -18.48 -19.33 -29.26
N VAL A 348 -17.49 -18.58 -28.80
CA VAL A 348 -17.72 -17.41 -27.93
C VAL A 348 -18.20 -16.23 -28.77
N SER A 349 -19.51 -15.96 -28.72
CA SER A 349 -20.13 -14.82 -29.42
C SER A 349 -20.15 -13.56 -28.53
N LEU A 350 -19.61 -12.47 -29.08
CA LEU A 350 -19.63 -11.14 -28.50
C LEU A 350 -20.48 -10.20 -29.34
N ARG A 351 -21.23 -9.33 -28.68
CA ARG A 351 -21.92 -8.22 -29.32
C ARG A 351 -21.42 -6.89 -28.77
N LEU A 352 -21.08 -5.96 -29.66
CA LEU A 352 -20.79 -4.57 -29.31
C LEU A 352 -22.03 -3.71 -29.54
N ARG A 353 -22.43 -2.95 -28.51
CA ARG A 353 -23.44 -1.91 -28.62
C ARG A 353 -22.77 -0.55 -28.58
N VAL A 354 -23.09 0.29 -29.56
CA VAL A 354 -22.62 1.67 -29.65
C VAL A 354 -23.80 2.65 -29.47
N PRO A 355 -23.59 3.84 -28.91
CA PRO A 355 -24.64 4.83 -28.72
C PRO A 355 -25.03 5.52 -30.05
N SER A 356 -26.15 6.24 -30.04
CA SER A 356 -26.70 6.89 -31.25
C SER A 356 -25.70 7.80 -31.96
N GLY A 357 -25.65 7.68 -33.29
CA GLY A 357 -24.72 8.41 -34.17
C GLY A 357 -23.35 7.76 -34.35
N CYS A 358 -22.97 6.79 -33.50
CA CYS A 358 -21.80 5.95 -33.77
C CYS A 358 -22.16 4.88 -34.79
N ARG A 359 -21.18 4.46 -35.59
CA ARG A 359 -21.33 3.39 -36.58
C ARG A 359 -20.27 2.33 -36.38
N ILE A 360 -20.69 1.07 -36.28
CA ILE A 360 -19.78 -0.07 -36.37
C ILE A 360 -19.53 -0.34 -37.85
N VAL A 361 -18.27 -0.46 -38.25
CA VAL A 361 -17.87 -0.87 -39.58
C VAL A 361 -17.86 -2.39 -39.62
N GLY A 362 -18.69 -2.99 -40.48
CA GLY A 362 -18.93 -4.43 -40.50
C GLY A 362 -20.09 -4.82 -39.57
N GLY A 363 -19.93 -5.95 -38.86
CA GLY A 363 -20.96 -6.50 -37.96
C GLY A 363 -20.79 -6.06 -36.50
N GLU A 364 -21.91 -5.95 -35.77
CA GLU A 364 -21.89 -5.75 -34.32
C GLU A 364 -21.55 -7.02 -33.54
N GLU A 365 -21.74 -8.19 -34.16
CA GLU A 365 -21.41 -9.49 -33.59
C GLU A 365 -20.05 -9.99 -34.11
N LEU A 366 -19.25 -10.53 -33.20
CA LEU A 366 -18.03 -11.25 -33.51
C LEU A 366 -18.04 -12.58 -32.79
N GLU A 367 -17.70 -13.64 -33.52
CA GLU A 367 -17.40 -14.94 -32.93
C GLU A 367 -15.88 -15.07 -32.77
N LEU A 368 -15.45 -15.39 -31.55
CA LEU A 368 -14.07 -15.76 -31.30
C LEU A 368 -13.86 -17.26 -31.55
N PRO A 369 -12.67 -17.65 -32.05
CA PRO A 369 -12.29 -19.06 -32.10
C PRO A 369 -12.23 -19.64 -30.68
N SER A 370 -12.14 -20.96 -30.57
CA SER A 370 -12.02 -21.66 -29.29
C SER A 370 -10.97 -21.00 -28.39
N ILE A 371 -11.40 -20.64 -27.18
CA ILE A 371 -10.53 -20.03 -26.17
C ILE A 371 -10.12 -21.14 -25.21
N ALA A 372 -8.85 -21.55 -25.29
CA ALA A 372 -8.27 -22.55 -24.40
C ALA A 372 -8.42 -22.13 -22.92
N PRO A 373 -8.45 -23.10 -21.99
CA PRO A 373 -8.46 -22.82 -20.56
C PRO A 373 -7.39 -21.81 -20.15
N MET A 374 -7.75 -20.88 -19.27
CA MET A 374 -6.87 -19.84 -18.72
C MET A 374 -6.20 -18.92 -19.76
N SER A 375 -6.63 -18.96 -21.02
CA SER A 375 -6.07 -18.20 -22.13
C SER A 375 -6.93 -16.99 -22.50
N GLU A 376 -6.35 -16.04 -23.25
CA GLU A 376 -6.99 -14.81 -23.68
C GLU A 376 -7.10 -14.74 -25.21
N LYS A 377 -8.18 -14.15 -25.71
CA LYS A 377 -8.35 -13.78 -27.13
C LYS A 377 -8.89 -12.36 -27.23
N GLN A 378 -8.57 -11.69 -28.31
CA GLN A 378 -9.04 -10.33 -28.59
C GLN A 378 -10.14 -10.34 -29.64
N ALA A 379 -11.23 -9.63 -29.36
CA ALA A 379 -12.23 -9.24 -30.34
C ALA A 379 -12.05 -7.75 -30.65
N VAL A 380 -11.92 -7.40 -31.93
CA VAL A 380 -11.66 -6.02 -32.36
C VAL A 380 -12.77 -5.57 -33.31
N TRP A 381 -13.52 -4.56 -32.89
CA TRP A 381 -14.47 -3.85 -33.75
C TRP A 381 -13.83 -2.57 -34.29
N ARG A 382 -14.27 -2.13 -35.46
CA ARG A 382 -13.97 -0.80 -35.99
C ARG A 382 -15.19 0.10 -35.79
N VAL A 383 -15.03 1.17 -35.04
CA VAL A 383 -16.13 2.09 -34.68
C VAL A 383 -15.79 3.49 -35.17
N VAL A 384 -16.72 4.10 -35.90
CA VAL A 384 -16.66 5.51 -36.28
C VAL A 384 -17.49 6.32 -35.30
N PHE A 385 -16.84 7.25 -34.61
CA PHE A 385 -17.52 8.20 -33.73
C PHE A 385 -17.83 9.48 -34.49
N PRO A 386 -19.05 10.04 -34.39
CA PRO A 386 -19.45 11.20 -35.18
C PRO A 386 -18.89 12.50 -34.60
N GLU A 387 -18.80 13.53 -35.45
CA GLU A 387 -18.75 14.91 -34.97
C GLU A 387 -20.07 15.25 -34.27
N ALA A 388 -20.03 15.49 -32.96
CA ALA A 388 -21.22 15.80 -32.18
C ALA A 388 -21.50 17.31 -32.12
N ASN A 389 -22.78 17.70 -32.17
CA ASN A 389 -23.20 19.09 -31.92
C ASN A 389 -23.22 19.44 -30.42
N THR A 390 -23.26 18.43 -29.55
CA THR A 390 -23.20 18.58 -28.09
C THR A 390 -22.09 17.72 -27.52
N PHE A 391 -21.37 18.25 -26.54
CA PHE A 391 -20.32 17.51 -25.87
C PHE A 391 -20.92 16.35 -25.09
N ARG A 392 -20.36 15.15 -25.27
CA ARG A 392 -20.79 13.94 -24.57
C ARG A 392 -19.69 12.89 -24.59
N ARG A 393 -19.72 12.00 -23.60
CA ARG A 393 -18.95 10.75 -23.61
C ARG A 393 -19.76 9.67 -24.34
N PHE A 394 -19.17 9.05 -25.34
CA PHE A 394 -19.73 7.90 -26.05
C PHE A 394 -19.38 6.63 -25.29
N VAL A 395 -20.36 6.05 -24.59
CA VAL A 395 -20.19 4.80 -23.85
C VAL A 395 -20.53 3.64 -24.77
N VAL A 396 -19.52 2.85 -25.15
CA VAL A 396 -19.72 1.59 -25.87
C VAL A 396 -19.75 0.44 -24.87
N LYS A 397 -20.51 -0.61 -25.19
CA LYS A 397 -20.68 -1.76 -24.31
C LYS A 397 -20.51 -3.06 -25.08
N ALA A 398 -19.53 -3.87 -24.69
CA ALA A 398 -19.38 -5.23 -25.19
C ALA A 398 -20.07 -6.20 -24.23
N SER A 399 -20.80 -7.18 -24.78
CA SER A 399 -21.48 -8.22 -24.00
C SER A 399 -21.23 -9.60 -24.59
N LEU A 400 -21.02 -10.58 -23.71
CA LEU A 400 -21.00 -12.00 -24.04
C LEU A 400 -22.42 -12.55 -24.06
N ALA A 401 -22.78 -13.27 -25.13
CA ALA A 401 -24.06 -13.95 -25.26
C ALA A 401 -24.16 -15.16 -24.30
N GLY A 402 -25.35 -15.45 -23.80
CA GLY A 402 -25.64 -16.62 -22.95
C GLY A 402 -27.13 -17.02 -23.00
N GLU A 403 -27.45 -18.24 -22.58
CA GLU A 403 -28.84 -18.70 -22.44
C GLU A 403 -29.59 -17.79 -21.45
N GLY A 404 -30.63 -17.10 -21.92
CA GLY A 404 -31.43 -16.17 -21.11
C GLY A 404 -30.89 -14.73 -20.99
N GLY A 405 -29.86 -14.33 -21.76
CA GLY A 405 -29.40 -12.93 -21.85
C GLY A 405 -27.88 -12.75 -21.75
N ALA A 406 -27.41 -11.53 -21.48
CA ALA A 406 -25.97 -11.27 -21.35
C ALA A 406 -25.39 -11.97 -20.10
N ARG A 407 -24.35 -12.78 -20.29
CA ARG A 407 -23.63 -13.46 -19.19
C ARG A 407 -22.62 -12.54 -18.51
N HIS A 408 -21.99 -11.67 -19.28
CA HIS A 408 -21.00 -10.71 -18.80
C HIS A 408 -20.93 -9.50 -19.74
N SER A 409 -20.60 -8.31 -19.24
CA SER A 409 -20.42 -7.12 -20.07
C SER A 409 -19.36 -6.18 -19.53
N ALA A 410 -18.67 -5.48 -20.42
CA ALA A 410 -17.75 -4.40 -20.10
C ALA A 410 -18.11 -3.15 -20.91
N SER A 411 -17.76 -1.97 -20.39
CA SER A 411 -18.02 -0.69 -21.05
C SER A 411 -16.73 0.12 -21.16
N ALA A 412 -16.64 0.91 -22.22
CA ALA A 412 -15.56 1.88 -22.44
C ALA A 412 -16.16 3.22 -22.86
N SER A 413 -15.56 4.31 -22.39
CA SER A 413 -16.01 5.68 -22.66
C SER A 413 -15.03 6.40 -23.57
N PHE A 414 -15.54 7.00 -24.63
CA PHE A 414 -14.77 7.75 -25.61
C PHE A 414 -15.27 9.19 -25.73
N VAL A 415 -14.38 10.12 -26.06
CA VAL A 415 -14.73 11.47 -26.50
C VAL A 415 -14.18 11.68 -27.90
N ALA A 416 -15.05 12.03 -28.83
CA ALA A 416 -14.67 12.32 -30.21
C ALA A 416 -14.36 13.81 -30.37
N THR A 417 -13.24 14.12 -31.00
CA THR A 417 -12.82 15.49 -31.34
C THR A 417 -12.17 15.50 -32.70
N ARG A 418 -12.14 16.67 -33.36
CA ARG A 418 -11.10 16.92 -34.36
C ARG A 418 -9.75 16.81 -33.66
N MET A 419 -8.84 15.98 -34.16
CA MET A 419 -7.54 15.77 -33.52
C MET A 419 -6.59 16.90 -33.94
N PRO A 420 -6.20 17.82 -33.03
CA PRO A 420 -5.28 18.90 -33.39
C PRO A 420 -3.84 18.41 -33.35
N ALA A 421 -2.94 19.07 -34.08
CA ALA A 421 -1.49 18.92 -33.92
C ALA A 421 -0.84 20.32 -33.82
N PRO A 422 0.22 20.52 -33.02
CA PRO A 422 0.80 21.86 -32.83
C PRO A 422 1.30 22.55 -34.11
N ASP A 423 1.64 21.79 -35.14
CA ASP A 423 2.08 22.29 -36.46
C ASP A 423 0.94 22.42 -37.48
N ARG A 424 -0.29 22.00 -37.12
CA ARG A 424 -1.48 21.98 -37.99
C ARG A 424 -2.72 22.47 -37.24
N VAL A 425 -2.58 23.57 -36.51
CA VAL A 425 -3.67 24.20 -35.77
C VAL A 425 -4.56 25.02 -36.70
N GLN A 426 -5.86 25.04 -36.43
CA GLN A 426 -6.81 25.92 -37.13
C GLN A 426 -6.88 27.29 -36.43
N PRO A 427 -7.34 28.37 -37.11
CA PRO A 427 -7.38 29.71 -36.52
C PRO A 427 -8.15 29.82 -35.21
N ASP A 428 -9.21 29.02 -35.05
CA ASP A 428 -10.05 29.00 -33.84
C ASP A 428 -9.57 28.01 -32.77
N ASP A 429 -8.43 27.34 -32.97
CA ASP A 429 -7.88 26.49 -31.92
C ASP A 429 -7.23 27.30 -30.82
N ILE A 430 -7.40 26.84 -29.59
CA ILE A 430 -6.67 27.40 -28.45
C ILE A 430 -5.36 26.64 -28.32
N VAL A 431 -4.26 27.37 -28.34
CA VAL A 431 -2.90 26.83 -28.27
C VAL A 431 -2.15 27.51 -27.15
N VAL A 432 -1.75 26.73 -26.14
CA VAL A 432 -0.95 27.21 -25.01
C VAL A 432 0.42 26.54 -25.07
N LYS A 433 1.43 27.32 -25.46
CA LYS A 433 2.83 26.85 -25.62
C LYS A 433 3.70 27.34 -24.46
N SER A 434 4.52 26.46 -23.91
CA SER A 434 5.54 26.78 -22.91
C SER A 434 6.78 25.91 -23.15
N GLY A 435 7.82 26.49 -23.76
CA GLY A 435 9.05 25.77 -24.10
C GLY A 435 8.78 24.48 -24.89
N PRO A 436 9.18 23.29 -24.40
CA PRO A 436 8.92 22.02 -25.08
C PRO A 436 7.47 21.54 -24.99
N ALA A 437 6.59 22.13 -24.16
CA ALA A 437 5.21 21.69 -23.99
C ALA A 437 4.22 22.52 -24.82
N CYS A 438 3.18 21.87 -25.35
CA CYS A 438 2.08 22.52 -26.02
C CYS A 438 0.75 21.83 -25.69
N LEU A 439 -0.19 22.58 -25.11
CA LEU A 439 -1.58 22.13 -24.94
C LEU A 439 -2.44 22.71 -26.06
N VAL A 440 -3.20 21.86 -26.74
CA VAL A 440 -4.09 22.28 -27.83
C VAL A 440 -5.53 21.86 -27.54
N LEU A 441 -6.46 22.79 -27.64
CA LEU A 441 -7.91 22.54 -27.59
C LEU A 441 -8.48 22.85 -28.97
N ALA A 442 -8.92 21.81 -29.67
CA ALA A 442 -9.54 21.97 -30.98
C ALA A 442 -10.94 22.58 -30.85
N LYS A 443 -11.26 23.56 -31.72
CA LYS A 443 -12.65 23.99 -31.88
C LYS A 443 -13.46 22.88 -32.57
N ASN A 444 -14.51 22.42 -31.90
CA ASN A 444 -15.48 21.45 -32.41
C ASN A 444 -16.87 22.10 -32.58
N ARG A 445 -17.82 21.39 -33.20
CA ARG A 445 -19.22 21.84 -33.30
C ARG A 445 -19.90 22.05 -31.95
N TYR A 446 -19.52 21.26 -30.95
CA TYR A 446 -19.94 21.45 -29.56
C TYR A 446 -19.15 22.52 -28.80
N GLY A 447 -18.16 23.15 -29.42
CA GLY A 447 -17.24 24.11 -28.80
C GLY A 447 -15.91 23.48 -28.38
N TYR A 448 -15.45 23.70 -27.15
CA TYR A 448 -14.17 23.18 -26.63
C TYR A 448 -14.39 22.20 -25.49
N GLY A 449 -13.69 21.07 -25.47
CA GLY A 449 -13.81 20.06 -24.41
C GLY A 449 -12.48 19.38 -24.15
N PRO A 450 -12.05 18.43 -25.01
CA PRO A 450 -10.77 17.76 -24.83
C PRO A 450 -9.57 18.70 -24.99
N CYS A 451 -8.55 18.49 -24.15
CA CYS A 451 -7.25 19.14 -24.29
C CYS A 451 -6.19 18.08 -24.62
N ILE A 452 -5.35 18.31 -25.63
CA ILE A 452 -4.29 17.37 -26.02
C ILE A 452 -2.93 17.98 -25.66
N LEU A 453 -2.13 17.25 -24.89
CA LEU A 453 -0.82 17.67 -24.44
C LEU A 453 0.28 17.03 -25.32
N TYR A 454 1.12 17.90 -25.86
CA TYR A 454 2.24 17.55 -26.72
C TYR A 454 3.58 17.96 -26.10
N ILE A 455 4.62 17.21 -26.43
CA ILE A 455 6.01 17.58 -26.20
C ILE A 455 6.77 17.68 -27.52
N ASN A 456 7.62 18.69 -27.68
CA ASN A 456 8.53 18.82 -28.80
C ASN A 456 9.86 18.12 -28.50
N GLY A 457 10.28 17.21 -29.38
CA GLY A 457 11.56 16.49 -29.27
C GLY A 457 12.32 16.47 -30.60
N ARG A 458 13.34 15.62 -30.69
CA ARG A 458 14.16 15.48 -31.92
C ARG A 458 13.37 15.09 -33.17
N GLY A 459 12.22 14.43 -32.99
CA GLY A 459 11.32 14.01 -34.07
C GLY A 459 10.11 14.93 -34.27
N GLY A 460 10.11 16.15 -33.71
CA GLY A 460 8.98 17.07 -33.73
C GLY A 460 8.01 16.84 -32.57
N TRP A 461 6.77 17.32 -32.72
CA TRP A 461 5.74 17.22 -31.69
C TRP A 461 5.17 15.81 -31.55
N GLN A 462 5.12 15.32 -30.32
CA GLN A 462 4.57 14.02 -29.97
C GLN A 462 3.50 14.18 -28.90
N ARG A 463 2.35 13.51 -29.08
CA ARG A 463 1.30 13.44 -28.05
C ARG A 463 1.84 12.66 -26.86
N VAL A 464 1.63 13.17 -25.65
CA VAL A 464 2.05 12.51 -24.39
C VAL A 464 0.93 12.36 -23.38
N GLY A 465 -0.20 13.02 -23.58
CA GLY A 465 -1.39 12.82 -22.76
C GLY A 465 -2.57 13.67 -23.20
N VAL A 466 -3.71 13.43 -22.57
CA VAL A 466 -4.95 14.18 -22.85
C VAL A 466 -5.73 14.49 -21.58
N MET A 467 -6.60 15.47 -21.67
CA MET A 467 -7.68 15.72 -20.71
C MET A 467 -9.00 15.54 -21.47
N PRO A 468 -9.81 14.50 -21.19
CA PRO A 468 -11.02 14.23 -21.98
C PRO A 468 -12.12 15.28 -21.88
N SER A 469 -12.11 16.07 -20.80
CA SER A 469 -12.99 17.21 -20.56
C SER A 469 -12.22 18.31 -19.84
N LEU A 470 -12.84 19.49 -19.71
CA LEU A 470 -12.28 20.61 -18.94
C LEU A 470 -12.37 20.40 -17.42
N GLY A 471 -12.81 19.23 -16.95
CA GLY A 471 -13.06 18.90 -15.54
C GLY A 471 -14.35 18.09 -15.39
N THR A 472 -14.64 17.66 -14.16
CA THR A 472 -15.84 16.89 -13.82
C THR A 472 -16.45 17.30 -12.48
N LEU A 473 -17.78 17.15 -12.37
CA LEU A 473 -18.54 17.36 -11.15
C LEU A 473 -19.44 16.16 -10.88
N ALA A 474 -19.35 15.61 -9.66
CA ALA A 474 -20.33 14.71 -9.09
C ALA A 474 -21.16 15.48 -8.05
N VAL A 475 -22.48 15.51 -8.23
CA VAL A 475 -23.44 16.23 -7.39
C VAL A 475 -24.62 15.31 -7.06
N LEU A 476 -25.24 15.51 -5.90
CA LEU A 476 -26.50 14.86 -5.59
C LEU A 476 -27.66 15.63 -6.26
N GLU A 477 -28.41 14.95 -7.11
CA GLU A 477 -29.64 15.46 -7.71
C GLU A 477 -30.80 14.50 -7.41
N LYS A 478 -31.84 15.00 -6.72
CA LYS A 478 -33.03 14.22 -6.34
C LYS A 478 -32.65 12.90 -5.65
N GLY A 479 -31.67 12.95 -4.75
CA GLY A 479 -31.13 11.80 -4.01
C GLY A 479 -30.29 10.82 -4.85
N ARG A 480 -29.90 11.17 -6.09
CA ARG A 480 -29.06 10.33 -6.97
C ARG A 480 -27.80 11.06 -7.37
N VAL A 481 -26.68 10.35 -7.39
CA VAL A 481 -25.41 10.91 -7.89
C VAL A 481 -25.54 11.16 -9.39
N ARG A 482 -25.23 12.39 -9.82
CA ARG A 482 -25.10 12.80 -11.22
C ARG A 482 -23.70 13.29 -11.48
N GLU A 483 -23.12 12.80 -12.57
CA GLU A 483 -21.80 13.21 -13.05
C GLU A 483 -21.94 14.10 -14.27
N HIS A 484 -21.27 15.24 -14.25
CA HIS A 484 -21.18 16.21 -15.34
C HIS A 484 -19.72 16.33 -15.77
N ALA A 485 -19.46 16.30 -17.07
CA ALA A 485 -18.15 16.55 -17.65
C ALA A 485 -18.18 17.88 -18.40
N PHE A 486 -17.21 18.75 -18.15
CA PHE A 486 -17.26 20.13 -18.64
C PHE A 486 -16.72 20.29 -20.06
N ALA A 487 -17.46 21.09 -20.82
CA ALA A 487 -17.08 21.63 -22.12
C ALA A 487 -17.70 23.01 -22.28
N VAL A 488 -17.09 23.85 -23.10
CA VAL A 488 -17.52 25.22 -23.37
C VAL A 488 -18.22 25.23 -24.72
N SER A 489 -19.48 25.67 -24.75
CA SER A 489 -20.29 25.66 -25.97
C SER A 489 -19.85 26.74 -26.96
N PRO A 490 -20.27 26.69 -28.24
CA PRO A 490 -19.84 27.67 -29.24
C PRO A 490 -20.27 29.11 -28.93
N LYS A 491 -21.37 29.28 -28.17
CA LYS A 491 -21.93 30.58 -27.76
C LYS A 491 -21.29 31.15 -26.50
N ASP A 492 -20.50 30.34 -25.80
CA ASP A 492 -19.91 30.71 -24.51
C ASP A 492 -18.65 31.57 -24.70
N LYS A 493 -18.30 32.33 -23.67
CA LYS A 493 -17.21 33.30 -23.72
C LYS A 493 -15.85 32.61 -23.59
N VAL A 494 -15.01 32.78 -24.60
CA VAL A 494 -13.59 32.42 -24.59
C VAL A 494 -12.76 33.69 -24.77
N GLU A 495 -11.81 33.89 -23.88
CA GLU A 495 -10.88 35.01 -23.91
C GLU A 495 -9.46 34.46 -24.08
N THR A 496 -8.73 34.93 -25.08
CA THR A 496 -7.32 34.57 -25.29
C THR A 496 -6.46 35.80 -25.05
N ALA A 497 -5.44 35.67 -24.19
CA ALA A 497 -4.53 36.75 -23.85
C ALA A 497 -3.19 36.20 -23.37
N GLY A 498 -2.09 36.85 -23.74
CA GLY A 498 -0.74 36.49 -23.27
C GLY A 498 -0.32 35.05 -23.56
N GLY A 499 -0.78 34.46 -24.67
CA GLY A 499 -0.52 33.05 -25.02
C GLY A 499 -1.30 32.03 -24.18
N GLY A 500 -2.24 32.47 -23.35
CA GLY A 500 -3.16 31.64 -22.58
C GLY A 500 -4.61 31.82 -23.01
N ALA A 501 -5.51 31.08 -22.35
CA ALA A 501 -6.94 31.14 -22.58
C ALA A 501 -7.74 31.03 -21.28
N GLN A 502 -8.86 31.73 -21.23
CA GLN A 502 -9.88 31.59 -20.21
C GLN A 502 -11.20 31.20 -20.88
N LEU A 503 -11.78 30.09 -20.44
CA LEU A 503 -13.04 29.58 -20.93
C LEU A 503 -14.07 29.62 -19.81
N ASN A 504 -15.27 30.12 -20.10
CA ASN A 504 -16.35 30.25 -19.13
C ASN A 504 -17.60 29.60 -19.72
N THR A 505 -18.32 28.80 -18.95
CA THR A 505 -19.60 28.24 -19.40
C THR A 505 -20.61 28.22 -18.25
N SER A 506 -21.89 28.15 -18.59
CA SER A 506 -22.95 27.95 -17.60
C SER A 506 -24.02 27.02 -18.14
N TRP A 507 -24.57 26.20 -17.26
CA TRP A 507 -25.68 25.30 -17.58
C TRP A 507 -26.66 25.23 -16.42
N LYS A 508 -27.85 24.67 -16.69
CA LYS A 508 -28.84 24.34 -15.67
C LYS A 508 -28.90 22.83 -15.49
N ASP A 509 -28.93 22.37 -14.25
CA ASP A 509 -29.13 20.96 -13.94
C ASP A 509 -30.61 20.56 -13.87
N SER A 510 -30.89 19.30 -13.50
CA SER A 510 -32.25 18.75 -13.47
C SER A 510 -33.15 19.30 -12.35
N GLU A 511 -32.58 20.11 -11.46
CA GLU A 511 -33.27 20.83 -10.39
C GLU A 511 -33.35 22.35 -10.67
N GLY A 512 -32.88 22.79 -11.84
CA GLY A 512 -32.92 24.18 -12.25
C GLY A 512 -31.94 25.06 -11.45
N ARG A 513 -30.87 24.48 -10.90
CA ARG A 513 -29.72 25.22 -10.36
C ARG A 513 -28.81 25.60 -11.53
N ARG A 514 -28.37 26.86 -11.59
CA ARG A 514 -27.43 27.36 -12.59
C ARG A 514 -26.02 27.23 -12.07
N TRP A 515 -25.25 26.39 -12.75
CA TRP A 515 -23.83 26.22 -12.51
C TRP A 515 -23.03 27.16 -13.42
N THR A 516 -21.96 27.72 -12.89
CA THR A 516 -20.99 28.52 -13.64
C THR A 516 -19.61 27.91 -13.46
N PHE A 517 -18.97 27.57 -14.57
CA PHE A 517 -17.63 26.99 -14.60
C PHE A 517 -16.66 27.92 -15.34
N ARG A 518 -15.45 28.05 -14.80
CA ARG A 518 -14.34 28.79 -15.39
C ARG A 518 -13.12 27.88 -15.45
N ALA A 519 -12.42 27.84 -16.58
CA ALA A 519 -11.09 27.25 -16.71
C ALA A 519 -10.10 28.27 -17.29
N VAL A 520 -8.90 28.33 -16.73
CA VAL A 520 -7.81 29.20 -17.17
C VAL A 520 -6.59 28.34 -17.45
N PHE A 521 -5.99 28.53 -18.63
CA PHE A 521 -4.77 27.87 -19.08
C PHE A 521 -3.75 28.95 -19.46
N ARG A 522 -2.54 28.89 -18.93
CA ARG A 522 -1.47 29.85 -19.22
C ARG A 522 -0.14 29.15 -19.40
N PRO A 523 0.78 29.68 -20.22
CA PRO A 523 2.17 29.25 -20.18
C PRO A 523 2.70 29.40 -18.77
N GLY A 524 3.27 28.33 -18.21
CA GLY A 524 3.84 28.34 -16.87
C GLY A 524 5.17 29.09 -16.82
N ARG A 525 5.61 29.41 -15.60
CA ARG A 525 6.88 30.13 -15.37
C ARG A 525 8.11 29.34 -15.80
N GLU A 526 8.08 28.02 -15.61
CA GLU A 526 9.13 27.11 -16.06
C GLU A 526 8.83 26.60 -17.48
N ALA A 527 9.87 26.48 -18.31
CA ALA A 527 9.73 25.90 -19.63
C ALA A 527 9.20 24.46 -19.56
N GLY A 528 8.15 24.17 -20.32
CA GLY A 528 7.51 22.86 -20.34
C GLY A 528 6.34 22.72 -19.36
N CYS A 529 6.04 23.78 -18.60
CA CYS A 529 4.93 23.85 -17.67
C CYS A 529 3.76 24.69 -18.20
N ILE A 530 2.54 24.29 -17.91
CA ILE A 530 1.29 24.96 -18.25
C ILE A 530 0.48 25.12 -16.96
N ASP A 531 0.29 26.36 -16.55
CA ASP A 531 -0.48 26.69 -15.34
C ASP A 531 -1.98 26.62 -15.64
N MET A 532 -2.70 25.94 -14.75
CA MET A 532 -4.10 25.61 -14.91
C MET A 532 -4.88 25.94 -13.65
N ASN A 533 -6.02 26.60 -13.80
CA ASN A 533 -6.93 26.89 -12.70
C ASN A 533 -8.38 26.69 -13.15
N ALA A 534 -9.20 26.09 -12.30
CA ALA A 534 -10.62 25.97 -12.53
C ALA A 534 -11.43 26.46 -11.33
N GLY A 535 -12.55 27.11 -11.63
CA GLY A 535 -13.51 27.64 -10.69
C GLY A 535 -14.92 27.13 -10.99
N LEU A 536 -15.69 26.81 -9.96
CA LEU A 536 -17.05 26.31 -10.06
C LEU A 536 -17.94 26.94 -8.99
N SER A 537 -19.06 27.53 -9.39
CA SER A 537 -20.07 28.06 -8.47
C SER A 537 -21.48 27.69 -8.92
N CYS A 538 -22.42 27.79 -7.98
CA CYS A 538 -23.83 27.50 -8.21
C CYS A 538 -24.69 28.66 -7.69
N ASP A 539 -25.75 29.03 -8.40
CA ASP A 539 -26.68 30.10 -7.99
C ASP A 539 -27.59 29.73 -6.81
N LYS A 540 -27.59 28.45 -6.42
CA LYS A 540 -28.40 27.86 -5.35
C LYS A 540 -27.57 26.88 -4.54
N LYS A 541 -28.08 26.51 -3.37
CA LYS A 541 -27.48 25.47 -2.53
C LYS A 541 -27.36 24.16 -3.31
N ALA A 542 -26.22 23.49 -3.21
CA ALA A 542 -25.96 22.23 -3.91
C ALA A 542 -25.14 21.26 -3.05
N GLU A 543 -25.38 19.97 -3.27
CA GLU A 543 -24.73 18.88 -2.54
C GLU A 543 -23.61 18.27 -3.40
N VAL A 544 -22.38 18.73 -3.22
CA VAL A 544 -21.23 18.35 -4.06
C VAL A 544 -20.53 17.13 -3.45
N LEU A 545 -20.31 16.10 -4.28
CA LEU A 545 -19.56 14.90 -3.89
C LEU A 545 -18.14 14.91 -4.42
N ALA A 546 -17.90 15.53 -5.58
CA ALA A 546 -16.57 15.78 -6.12
C ALA A 546 -16.61 16.85 -7.21
N PHE A 547 -15.65 17.76 -7.23
CA PHE A 547 -15.26 18.60 -8.36
C PHE A 547 -13.79 18.29 -8.64
N ALA A 548 -13.50 17.70 -9.80
CA ALA A 548 -12.16 17.24 -10.16
C ALA A 548 -11.60 17.99 -11.38
N PHE A 549 -10.35 18.42 -11.27
CA PHE A 549 -9.65 19.18 -12.29
C PHE A 549 -8.12 19.13 -12.12
N PRO A 550 -7.34 18.95 -13.20
CA PRO A 550 -7.73 18.33 -14.46
C PRO A 550 -7.88 16.81 -14.31
N GLU A 551 -8.41 16.14 -15.32
CA GLU A 551 -8.30 14.68 -15.47
C GLU A 551 -7.24 14.39 -16.53
N LEU A 552 -5.96 14.33 -16.14
CA LEU A 552 -4.86 14.06 -17.06
C LEU A 552 -4.70 12.55 -17.27
N LEU A 553 -4.68 12.13 -18.53
CA LEU A 553 -4.43 10.77 -18.98
C LEU A 553 -3.10 10.72 -19.73
N ALA A 554 -2.01 10.48 -19.03
CA ALA A 554 -0.68 10.32 -19.60
C ALA A 554 -0.62 9.02 -20.43
N GLY A 555 0.01 9.05 -21.60
CA GLY A 555 0.14 7.91 -22.51
C GLY A 555 -1.07 7.66 -23.42
N ASP A 556 -2.23 8.25 -23.13
CA ASP A 556 -3.46 8.06 -23.92
C ASP A 556 -3.27 8.47 -25.38
N GLY A 557 -3.51 7.54 -26.33
CA GLY A 557 -3.28 7.75 -27.76
C GLY A 557 -1.81 7.90 -28.16
N SER A 558 -0.88 7.46 -27.31
CA SER A 558 0.58 7.49 -27.55
C SER A 558 1.25 6.20 -27.04
N PHE A 559 1.95 6.24 -25.90
CA PHE A 559 2.69 5.10 -25.34
C PHE A 559 1.84 4.16 -24.46
N GLY A 560 0.55 4.46 -24.28
CA GLY A 560 -0.38 3.60 -23.58
C GLY A 560 -0.05 3.41 -22.10
N GLU A 561 0.00 2.16 -21.63
CA GLU A 561 0.39 1.80 -20.26
C GLU A 561 1.91 1.66 -20.05
N ALA A 562 2.70 1.77 -21.13
CA ALA A 562 4.14 1.63 -21.06
C ALA A 562 4.75 2.80 -20.27
N ARG A 563 5.64 2.49 -19.34
CA ARG A 563 6.40 3.48 -18.58
C ARG A 563 7.73 2.91 -18.12
N ASP A 564 8.72 3.79 -18.00
CA ASP A 564 9.98 3.50 -17.34
C ASP A 564 9.86 3.67 -15.82
N ILE A 565 9.21 4.76 -15.39
CA ILE A 565 9.00 5.10 -13.97
C ILE A 565 7.63 5.77 -13.81
N GLY A 566 6.86 5.35 -12.81
CA GLY A 566 5.69 6.09 -12.31
C GLY A 566 5.95 6.63 -10.92
N LEU A 567 5.79 7.93 -10.70
CA LEU A 567 6.15 8.59 -9.44
C LEU A 567 4.94 9.31 -8.83
N PHE A 568 4.64 8.99 -7.57
CA PHE A 568 3.77 9.74 -6.69
C PHE A 568 4.47 9.82 -5.33
N PRO A 569 5.29 10.87 -5.09
CA PRO A 569 6.19 10.93 -3.94
C PRO A 569 5.50 10.70 -2.60
N GLY A 570 6.11 9.84 -1.78
CA GLY A 570 5.57 9.37 -0.50
C GLY A 570 4.74 8.09 -0.60
N LEU A 571 4.41 7.63 -1.82
CA LEU A 571 3.37 6.62 -2.05
C LEU A 571 3.72 5.61 -3.13
N GLU A 572 4.19 6.05 -4.29
CA GLU A 572 4.43 5.21 -5.46
C GLU A 572 5.78 5.56 -6.11
N TYR A 573 6.60 4.54 -6.37
CA TYR A 573 7.81 4.60 -7.17
C TYR A 573 7.87 3.35 -8.04
N LEU A 574 7.12 3.38 -9.13
CA LEU A 574 6.74 2.20 -9.90
C LEU A 574 7.70 1.96 -11.05
N LEU A 575 8.25 0.75 -11.13
CA LEU A 575 9.00 0.24 -12.27
C LEU A 575 8.04 -0.36 -13.33
N PRO A 576 8.54 -0.77 -14.52
CA PRO A 576 7.72 -1.45 -15.52
C PRO A 576 7.08 -2.72 -14.95
N GLY A 577 5.82 -2.98 -15.31
CA GLY A 577 5.06 -4.16 -14.84
C GLY A 577 4.41 -4.01 -13.45
N GLU A 578 4.86 -3.08 -12.62
CA GLU A 578 4.23 -2.82 -11.31
C GLU A 578 2.89 -2.08 -11.48
N ARG A 579 2.07 -2.03 -10.42
CA ARG A 579 0.77 -1.34 -10.44
C ARG A 579 0.62 -0.46 -9.21
N SER A 580 0.13 0.78 -9.40
CA SER A 580 -0.21 1.65 -8.28
C SER A 580 -1.34 1.03 -7.46
N SER A 581 -1.34 1.28 -6.15
CA SER A 581 -2.16 0.52 -5.19
C SER A 581 -1.97 -1.01 -5.26
N GLY A 582 -0.83 -1.47 -5.78
CA GLY A 582 -0.44 -2.87 -5.84
C GLY A 582 -0.05 -3.42 -4.47
N THR A 583 -0.15 -4.74 -4.34
CA THR A 583 0.14 -5.48 -3.10
C THR A 583 1.57 -5.99 -3.04
N ASP A 584 2.47 -5.41 -3.84
CA ASP A 584 3.80 -5.94 -3.98
C ASP A 584 4.64 -5.80 -2.72
N PHE A 585 4.46 -4.67 -2.03
CA PHE A 585 5.21 -4.29 -0.83
C PHE A 585 4.31 -3.96 0.35
N ALA A 586 3.02 -4.32 0.24
CA ALA A 586 1.98 -4.03 1.21
C ALA A 586 0.82 -5.02 1.03
N ALA A 587 0.23 -5.50 2.11
CA ALA A 587 -0.98 -6.31 2.10
C ALA A 587 -2.15 -5.47 1.60
N SER A 588 -3.17 -6.12 1.01
CA SER A 588 -4.31 -5.43 0.41
C SER A 588 -5.07 -4.51 1.35
N THR A 589 -5.05 -4.81 2.67
CA THR A 589 -5.65 -3.98 3.73
C THR A 589 -5.04 -2.59 3.84
N VAL A 590 -3.77 -2.42 3.44
CA VAL A 590 -3.02 -1.15 3.54
C VAL A 590 -2.42 -0.70 2.20
N ALA A 591 -2.67 -1.44 1.12
CA ALA A 591 -2.09 -1.18 -0.19
C ALA A 591 -2.79 -0.05 -0.97
N LYS A 592 -4.02 0.35 -0.62
CA LYS A 592 -4.78 1.31 -1.42
C LYS A 592 -4.22 2.73 -1.27
N ARG A 593 -3.82 3.34 -2.39
CA ARG A 593 -3.19 4.68 -2.50
C ARG A 593 -3.76 5.50 -3.67
N LEU A 594 -5.00 5.20 -4.06
CA LEU A 594 -5.68 5.82 -5.20
C LEU A 594 -5.98 7.30 -4.97
N ALA A 595 -6.47 7.64 -3.78
CA ALA A 595 -6.83 9.00 -3.37
C ALA A 595 -6.44 9.18 -1.89
N PRO A 596 -5.13 9.16 -1.60
CA PRO A 596 -4.60 9.10 -0.25
C PRO A 596 -4.93 10.37 0.54
N HIS A 597 -4.78 10.30 1.86
CA HIS A 597 -4.76 11.48 2.71
C HIS A 597 -3.65 12.44 2.22
N PRO A 598 -3.92 13.75 1.98
CA PRO A 598 -2.95 14.68 1.40
C PRO A 598 -1.62 14.77 2.15
N HIS A 599 -1.63 14.58 3.48
CA HIS A 599 -0.41 14.53 4.29
C HIS A 599 0.53 13.37 3.95
N LYS A 600 0.08 12.32 3.24
CA LYS A 600 0.96 11.21 2.82
C LYS A 600 1.84 11.56 1.61
N VAL A 601 1.57 12.69 0.95
CA VAL A 601 2.34 13.16 -0.22
C VAL A 601 3.53 13.97 0.27
N THR A 602 4.75 13.46 0.04
CA THR A 602 6.00 14.12 0.47
C THR A 602 6.37 15.29 -0.44
N VAL A 603 6.14 15.13 -1.74
CA VAL A 603 6.37 16.15 -2.77
C VAL A 603 5.09 16.25 -3.62
N PRO A 604 4.39 17.39 -3.64
CA PRO A 604 3.14 17.64 -4.38
C PRO A 604 3.30 17.56 -5.92
N LEU A 605 3.46 16.33 -6.40
CA LEU A 605 3.84 15.97 -7.76
C LEU A 605 3.28 14.58 -8.10
N MET A 606 2.85 14.38 -9.33
CA MET A 606 2.61 13.07 -9.94
C MET A 606 3.24 13.04 -11.32
N SER A 607 3.91 11.96 -11.71
CA SER A 607 4.56 11.88 -13.02
C SER A 607 4.65 10.47 -13.60
N ILE A 608 4.65 10.39 -14.93
CA ILE A 608 5.07 9.21 -15.70
C ILE A 608 6.28 9.60 -16.53
N ILE A 609 7.34 8.80 -16.45
CA ILE A 609 8.52 8.87 -17.30
C ILE A 609 8.45 7.71 -18.30
N HIS A 610 8.60 8.03 -19.57
CA HIS A 610 8.69 7.04 -20.65
C HIS A 610 9.54 7.61 -21.80
N ASP A 611 10.51 6.83 -22.28
CA ASP A 611 11.32 7.18 -23.45
C ASP A 611 11.94 8.59 -23.33
N ALA A 612 12.60 8.82 -22.19
CA ALA A 612 13.26 10.06 -21.82
C ALA A 612 12.36 11.32 -21.83
N LYS A 613 11.05 11.15 -21.61
CA LYS A 613 10.07 12.23 -21.44
C LYS A 613 9.30 12.02 -20.16
N ALA A 614 9.05 13.10 -19.42
CA ALA A 614 8.16 13.11 -18.27
C ALA A 614 6.91 13.94 -18.55
N VAL A 615 5.76 13.40 -18.14
CA VAL A 615 4.46 14.07 -18.17
C VAL A 615 3.79 13.93 -16.81
N GLY A 616 3.15 14.99 -16.33
CA GLY A 616 2.53 14.95 -15.02
C GLY A 616 1.87 16.23 -14.54
N LEU A 617 1.54 16.24 -13.24
CA LEU A 617 0.94 17.37 -12.52
C LEU A 617 1.78 17.73 -11.30
N MET A 618 1.88 19.02 -11.00
CA MET A 618 2.39 19.57 -9.74
C MET A 618 1.42 20.62 -9.21
N TRP A 619 1.35 20.82 -7.89
CA TRP A 619 0.36 21.73 -7.30
C TRP A 619 0.84 22.32 -5.97
N ASP A 620 0.25 23.45 -5.58
CA ASP A 620 0.41 23.96 -4.22
C ASP A 620 -0.46 23.11 -3.28
N PRO A 621 0.12 22.34 -2.35
CA PRO A 621 -0.63 21.50 -1.44
C PRO A 621 -1.44 22.33 -0.44
N LYS A 622 -1.12 23.61 -0.23
CA LYS A 622 -1.77 24.51 0.72
C LYS A 622 -2.84 25.40 0.07
N GLN A 623 -3.13 25.20 -1.21
CA GLN A 623 -4.17 25.97 -1.89
C GLN A 623 -5.51 25.81 -1.18
N ARG A 624 -6.23 26.92 -1.02
CA ARG A 624 -7.60 26.91 -0.50
C ARG A 624 -8.56 26.70 -1.66
N TRP A 625 -9.52 25.80 -1.48
CA TRP A 625 -10.43 25.43 -2.54
C TRP A 625 -11.84 26.01 -2.39
N ASP A 626 -12.26 26.47 -1.21
CA ASP A 626 -13.57 27.15 -1.03
C ASP A 626 -13.45 28.49 -0.28
N GLY A 627 -12.24 29.04 -0.21
CA GLY A 627 -11.86 30.21 0.59
C GLY A 627 -11.44 29.91 2.03
N THR A 628 -11.80 28.74 2.57
CA THR A 628 -11.59 28.37 3.97
C THR A 628 -10.74 27.10 4.11
N HIS A 629 -11.16 26.02 3.46
CA HIS A 629 -10.52 24.72 3.52
C HIS A 629 -9.38 24.63 2.50
N ASP A 630 -8.28 24.00 2.90
CA ASP A 630 -7.09 23.78 2.08
C ASP A 630 -6.95 22.31 1.64
N ARG A 631 -5.89 22.04 0.87
CA ARG A 631 -5.42 20.70 0.47
C ARG A 631 -6.43 19.91 -0.37
N PRO A 632 -6.40 20.06 -1.71
CA PRO A 632 -7.16 19.18 -2.58
C PRO A 632 -6.67 17.73 -2.45
N ILE A 633 -7.53 16.78 -2.83
CA ILE A 633 -7.19 15.37 -2.86
C ILE A 633 -6.53 15.04 -4.19
N ALA A 634 -5.28 14.58 -4.16
CA ALA A 634 -4.59 14.05 -5.33
C ALA A 634 -5.06 12.60 -5.63
N ARG A 635 -5.16 12.27 -6.91
CA ARG A 635 -5.63 10.96 -7.40
C ARG A 635 -4.67 10.41 -8.43
N PHE A 636 -4.25 9.15 -8.25
CA PHE A 636 -3.24 8.52 -9.10
C PHE A 636 -3.56 7.05 -9.40
N ALA A 637 -3.63 6.69 -10.68
CA ALA A 637 -3.76 5.29 -11.12
C ALA A 637 -2.80 4.99 -12.28
N SER A 638 -1.85 4.08 -12.05
CA SER A 638 -0.83 3.69 -13.03
C SER A 638 -0.63 2.17 -13.05
N PRO A 639 -1.04 1.45 -14.12
CA PRO A 639 -1.91 1.94 -15.20
C PRO A 639 -3.30 2.35 -14.69
N ASN A 640 -4.10 3.00 -15.54
CA ASN A 640 -5.43 3.51 -15.23
C ASN A 640 -6.47 2.38 -15.06
N PHE A 641 -6.35 1.67 -13.96
CA PHE A 641 -7.27 0.60 -13.57
C PHE A 641 -8.65 1.12 -13.14
N VAL A 642 -8.77 2.42 -12.85
CA VAL A 642 -10.06 3.05 -12.45
C VAL A 642 -11.03 3.05 -13.63
N HIS A 643 -10.53 3.39 -14.81
CA HIS A 643 -11.34 3.47 -16.03
C HIS A 643 -11.09 2.30 -16.98
N ASN A 644 -10.22 1.35 -16.60
CA ASN A 644 -9.80 0.21 -17.42
C ASN A 644 -9.24 0.63 -18.79
N GLN A 645 -8.34 1.62 -18.79
CA GLN A 645 -7.78 2.20 -20.00
C GLN A 645 -6.26 1.99 -20.07
N PRO A 646 -5.69 1.79 -21.28
CA PRO A 646 -4.26 1.68 -21.49
C PRO A 646 -3.62 3.08 -21.44
N ASN A 647 -3.59 3.71 -20.27
CA ASN A 647 -2.99 5.02 -19.99
C ASN A 647 -2.73 5.14 -18.48
N HIS A 648 -2.32 6.32 -18.00
CA HIS A 648 -2.14 6.61 -16.57
C HIS A 648 -2.96 7.83 -16.16
N TRP A 649 -3.73 7.72 -15.08
CA TRP A 649 -4.64 8.77 -14.64
C TRP A 649 -4.07 9.57 -13.47
N MET A 650 -4.13 10.90 -13.59
CA MET A 650 -3.76 11.87 -12.56
C MET A 650 -4.85 12.94 -12.45
N SER A 651 -5.24 13.29 -11.22
CA SER A 651 -6.21 14.37 -11.00
C SER A 651 -6.10 14.99 -9.61
N LEU A 652 -6.61 16.21 -9.45
CA LEU A 652 -6.91 16.81 -8.16
C LEU A 652 -8.42 16.95 -8.01
N ALA A 653 -8.94 16.79 -6.79
CA ALA A 653 -10.36 16.93 -6.53
C ALA A 653 -10.67 17.54 -5.17
N VAL A 654 -11.83 18.20 -5.11
CA VAL A 654 -12.42 18.77 -3.89
C VAL A 654 -13.88 18.28 -3.79
N PRO A 655 -14.50 18.19 -2.61
CA PRO A 655 -14.04 18.75 -1.34
C PRO A 655 -12.83 17.99 -0.78
N GLY A 656 -11.89 18.75 -0.19
CA GLY A 656 -10.58 18.29 0.29
C GLY A 656 -10.65 17.60 1.66
N LEU A 657 -9.62 17.79 2.50
CA LEU A 657 -9.68 17.33 3.90
C LEU A 657 -10.84 17.98 4.66
N GLY A 658 -11.51 17.19 5.49
CA GLY A 658 -12.67 17.62 6.26
C GLY A 658 -13.57 16.45 6.60
N GLU A 659 -14.77 16.77 7.05
CA GLU A 659 -15.71 15.82 7.65
C GLU A 659 -16.43 14.90 6.62
N TRP A 660 -16.25 15.20 5.33
CA TRP A 660 -16.74 14.49 4.14
C TRP A 660 -15.67 13.59 3.50
N PHE A 661 -14.40 13.76 3.90
CA PHE A 661 -13.28 13.05 3.30
C PHE A 661 -13.32 11.56 3.66
N VAL A 662 -13.18 10.70 2.65
CA VAL A 662 -12.99 9.27 2.81
C VAL A 662 -11.76 8.90 2.01
N GLU A 663 -10.71 8.45 2.71
CA GLU A 663 -9.45 8.11 2.06
C GLU A 663 -9.66 7.02 1.00
N ASN A 664 -9.02 7.20 -0.16
CA ASN A 664 -9.10 6.33 -1.32
C ASN A 664 -10.49 6.19 -1.96
N SER A 665 -11.40 7.12 -1.69
CA SER A 665 -12.67 7.26 -2.39
C SER A 665 -12.60 8.32 -3.50
N LEU A 666 -13.33 8.08 -4.59
CA LEU A 666 -13.50 9.07 -5.67
C LEU A 666 -14.60 10.09 -5.37
N LEU A 667 -15.46 9.79 -4.40
CA LEU A 667 -16.56 10.64 -3.96
C LEU A 667 -16.43 10.86 -2.46
N ALA A 668 -16.86 12.04 -2.02
CA ALA A 668 -17.03 12.31 -0.61
C ALA A 668 -17.99 11.29 0.05
N GLY A 669 -17.73 10.91 1.30
CA GLY A 669 -18.57 9.97 2.06
C GLY A 669 -19.95 10.54 2.40
N ARG A 670 -20.02 11.87 2.50
CA ARG A 670 -21.25 12.66 2.53
C ARG A 670 -21.07 13.91 1.68
N PRO A 671 -22.14 14.50 1.12
CA PRO A 671 -22.01 15.68 0.29
C PRO A 671 -21.47 16.89 1.07
N PHE A 672 -20.64 17.71 0.41
CA PHE A 672 -20.31 19.05 0.84
C PHE A 672 -21.42 20.01 0.40
N GLU A 673 -21.95 20.79 1.34
CA GLU A 673 -22.98 21.78 1.05
C GLU A 673 -22.35 23.06 0.48
N LEU A 674 -22.50 23.25 -0.83
CA LEU A 674 -22.08 24.46 -1.53
C LEU A 674 -23.14 25.54 -1.37
N GLU A 675 -22.78 26.64 -0.69
CA GLU A 675 -23.65 27.82 -0.56
C GLU A 675 -23.80 28.61 -1.88
N PRO A 676 -24.96 29.25 -2.12
CA PRO A 676 -25.19 30.05 -3.32
C PRO A 676 -24.07 31.09 -3.56
N GLY A 677 -23.52 31.11 -4.77
CA GLY A 677 -22.48 32.04 -5.20
C GLY A 677 -21.08 31.74 -4.65
N ARG A 678 -20.92 30.82 -3.70
CA ARG A 678 -19.60 30.39 -3.23
C ARG A 678 -18.88 29.63 -4.34
N GLU A 679 -17.60 29.92 -4.52
CA GLU A 679 -16.77 29.30 -5.56
C GLU A 679 -15.90 28.19 -4.97
N LEU A 680 -15.91 27.04 -5.64
CA LEU A 680 -14.92 25.98 -5.50
C LEU A 680 -13.80 26.22 -6.52
N SER A 681 -12.54 26.10 -6.11
CA SER A 681 -11.38 26.32 -6.97
C SER A 681 -10.33 25.22 -6.84
N VAL A 682 -9.73 24.86 -7.97
CA VAL A 682 -8.65 23.87 -8.05
C VAL A 682 -7.59 24.39 -9.02
N GLY A 683 -6.36 24.51 -8.54
CA GLY A 683 -5.20 24.95 -9.31
C GLY A 683 -4.08 23.90 -9.36
N CYS A 684 -3.44 23.78 -10.52
CA CYS A 684 -2.26 22.94 -10.71
C CYS A 684 -1.42 23.44 -11.90
N THR A 685 -0.26 22.83 -12.08
CA THR A 685 0.57 22.99 -13.27
C THR A 685 0.74 21.62 -13.92
N ALA A 686 0.31 21.49 -15.18
CA ALA A 686 0.62 20.33 -16.01
C ALA A 686 1.99 20.52 -16.65
N PHE A 687 2.79 19.46 -16.79
CA PHE A 687 4.09 19.56 -17.45
C PHE A 687 4.33 18.44 -18.45
N ALA A 688 5.12 18.76 -19.47
CA ALA A 688 5.70 17.81 -20.41
C ALA A 688 7.14 18.24 -20.73
N VAL A 689 8.12 17.50 -20.23
CA VAL A 689 9.55 17.86 -20.31
C VAL A 689 10.42 16.66 -20.71
N PRO A 690 11.58 16.87 -21.35
CA PRO A 690 12.60 15.83 -21.47
C PRO A 690 13.13 15.45 -20.08
N ALA A 691 13.06 14.17 -19.73
CA ALA A 691 13.60 13.61 -18.49
C ALA A 691 13.78 12.10 -18.62
N ALA A 692 15.00 11.60 -18.42
CA ALA A 692 15.31 10.18 -18.48
C ALA A 692 15.08 9.44 -17.16
N ASP A 693 15.08 10.16 -16.05
CA ASP A 693 15.00 9.62 -14.69
C ASP A 693 14.33 10.63 -13.73
N VAL A 694 14.13 10.22 -12.48
CA VAL A 694 13.50 10.99 -11.40
C VAL A 694 14.22 12.31 -11.12
N ASP A 695 15.52 12.39 -11.35
CA ASP A 695 16.28 13.62 -11.12
C ASP A 695 15.78 14.80 -11.98
N GLY A 696 15.42 14.56 -13.23
CA GLY A 696 14.86 15.57 -14.13
C GLY A 696 13.55 16.15 -13.60
N VAL A 697 12.66 15.29 -13.10
CA VAL A 697 11.36 15.69 -12.56
C VAL A 697 11.51 16.40 -11.21
N MET A 698 12.37 15.90 -10.34
CA MET A 698 12.64 16.53 -9.04
C MET A 698 13.29 17.91 -9.20
N ARG A 699 14.23 18.06 -10.14
CA ARG A 699 14.81 19.37 -10.49
C ARG A 699 13.77 20.35 -11.02
N LEU A 700 12.83 19.87 -11.86
CA LEU A 700 11.73 20.70 -12.33
C LEU A 700 10.86 21.19 -11.16
N TRP A 701 10.45 20.27 -10.28
CA TRP A 701 9.65 20.63 -9.11
C TRP A 701 10.36 21.66 -8.22
N ILE A 702 11.64 21.46 -7.92
CA ILE A 702 12.44 22.40 -7.10
C ILE A 702 12.50 23.78 -7.73
N ARG A 703 12.69 23.90 -9.06
CA ARG A 703 12.67 25.22 -9.71
C ARG A 703 11.29 25.85 -9.66
N TRP A 704 10.26 25.06 -9.97
CA TRP A 704 8.86 25.51 -9.95
C TRP A 704 8.42 25.99 -8.56
N SER A 705 8.84 25.31 -7.49
CA SER A 705 8.52 25.68 -6.10
C SER A 705 9.28 26.91 -5.59
N GLY A 706 10.21 27.46 -6.39
CA GLY A 706 11.06 28.59 -5.99
C GLY A 706 12.32 28.18 -5.21
N GLY A 707 12.74 26.92 -5.29
CA GLY A 707 13.89 26.35 -4.60
C GLY A 707 13.50 25.32 -3.54
N LEU A 708 14.52 24.80 -2.84
CA LEU A 708 14.31 24.00 -1.64
C LEU A 708 13.83 24.92 -0.50
N PRO A 709 12.82 24.51 0.29
CA PRO A 709 12.40 25.26 1.47
C PRO A 709 13.56 25.52 2.44
N ALA A 710 13.53 26.61 3.19
CA ALA A 710 14.50 26.78 4.27
C ALA A 710 14.36 25.64 5.31
N PRO A 711 15.45 25.08 5.84
CA PRO A 711 15.37 24.09 6.90
C PRO A 711 14.68 24.69 8.14
N PRO A 712 13.87 23.91 8.87
CA PRO A 712 13.27 24.40 10.11
C PRO A 712 14.38 24.74 11.12
N THR A 713 14.12 25.74 11.95
CA THR A 713 15.00 26.04 13.09
C THR A 713 14.98 24.84 14.04
N PRO A 714 16.14 24.22 14.36
CA PRO A 714 16.19 23.14 15.34
C PRO A 714 15.60 23.61 16.68
N PRO A 715 14.84 22.76 17.40
CA PRO A 715 14.21 23.14 18.67
C PRO A 715 15.24 23.44 19.78
N TYR A 716 16.47 22.93 19.62
CA TYR A 716 17.57 23.11 20.54
C TYR A 716 18.80 23.60 19.79
N ASP A 717 19.58 24.47 20.41
CA ASP A 717 20.91 24.80 19.90
C ASP A 717 21.83 23.56 19.89
N LEU A 718 22.87 23.62 19.06
CA LEU A 718 23.79 22.50 18.87
C LEU A 718 24.51 22.12 20.18
N ALA A 719 24.81 23.10 21.02
CA ALA A 719 25.36 22.90 22.35
C ALA A 719 24.46 21.98 23.20
N THR A 720 23.17 22.27 23.27
CA THR A 720 22.17 21.49 24.01
C THR A 720 22.02 20.08 23.44
N GLN A 721 22.01 19.93 22.12
CA GLN A 721 21.96 18.62 21.47
C GLN A 721 23.19 17.77 21.82
N ILE A 722 24.39 18.34 21.75
CA ILE A 722 25.65 17.65 22.14
C ILE A 722 25.62 17.26 23.62
N ARG A 723 25.15 18.14 24.51
CA ARG A 723 25.02 17.83 25.95
C ARG A 723 24.06 16.67 26.22
N ALA A 724 22.94 16.61 25.48
CA ALA A 724 21.99 15.51 25.60
C ALA A 724 22.61 14.18 25.16
N VAL A 725 23.29 14.15 24.00
CA VAL A 725 24.01 12.98 23.50
C VAL A 725 25.10 12.53 24.48
N LEU A 726 25.88 13.45 25.01
CA LEU A 726 26.93 13.16 25.99
C LEU A 726 26.36 12.55 27.27
N ARG A 727 25.28 13.12 27.80
CA ARG A 727 24.60 12.60 28.98
C ARG A 727 24.11 11.17 28.75
N GLU A 728 23.56 10.90 27.57
CA GLU A 728 23.10 9.56 27.20
C GLU A 728 24.24 8.53 27.28
N TYR A 729 25.34 8.78 26.57
CA TYR A 729 26.44 7.81 26.48
C TYR A 729 27.38 7.79 27.69
N THR A 730 27.33 8.75 28.61
CA THR A 730 28.22 8.77 29.79
C THR A 730 27.51 8.55 31.13
N GLN A 731 26.17 8.62 31.13
CA GLN A 731 25.35 8.51 32.33
C GLN A 731 24.12 7.63 32.11
N THR A 732 23.23 7.97 31.17
CA THR A 732 21.91 7.34 31.06
C THR A 732 21.98 5.88 30.61
N ALA A 733 22.64 5.63 29.48
CA ALA A 733 22.79 4.28 28.93
C ALA A 733 24.03 3.55 29.50
N TRP A 734 24.96 4.27 30.14
CA TRP A 734 26.21 3.72 30.64
C TRP A 734 26.04 2.98 31.96
N VAL A 735 26.47 1.71 32.00
CA VAL A 735 26.46 0.85 33.19
C VAL A 735 27.88 0.73 33.72
N SER A 736 28.19 1.53 34.75
CA SER A 736 29.55 1.73 35.23
C SER A 736 30.21 0.48 35.82
N GLU A 737 29.44 -0.35 36.51
CA GLU A 737 29.86 -1.58 37.18
C GLU A 737 30.29 -2.65 36.18
N GLN A 738 29.73 -2.61 34.98
CA GLN A 738 29.99 -3.58 33.92
C GLN A 738 30.86 -3.01 32.79
N ALA A 739 31.09 -1.70 32.79
CA ALA A 739 31.72 -0.95 31.71
C ALA A 739 31.07 -1.21 30.33
N LYS A 740 29.74 -1.17 30.28
CA LYS A 740 28.90 -1.50 29.11
C LYS A 740 27.78 -0.47 28.92
N TRP A 741 27.07 -0.54 27.79
CA TRP A 741 25.92 0.29 27.50
C TRP A 741 24.64 -0.53 27.30
N HIS A 742 23.54 -0.01 27.85
CA HIS A 742 22.21 -0.38 27.39
C HIS A 742 22.01 0.06 25.94
N ARG A 743 21.42 -0.81 25.12
CA ARG A 743 20.98 -0.46 23.76
C ARG A 743 19.66 0.30 23.78
N ALA A 744 18.83 -0.01 24.78
CA ALA A 744 17.66 0.75 25.18
C ALA A 744 17.54 0.61 26.70
N LEU A 745 17.01 1.64 27.38
CA LEU A 745 16.87 1.61 28.85
C LEU A 745 16.00 0.45 29.37
N SER A 746 15.20 -0.16 28.50
CA SER A 746 14.38 -1.33 28.75
C SER A 746 14.78 -2.52 27.88
N ASP A 747 16.09 -2.77 27.68
CA ASP A 747 16.55 -3.91 26.87
C ASP A 747 16.50 -5.24 27.65
N PRO A 748 15.76 -6.26 27.17
CA PRO A 748 15.64 -7.54 27.89
C PRO A 748 16.92 -8.39 27.86
N TRP A 749 17.93 -7.96 27.09
CA TRP A 749 19.19 -8.67 26.87
C TRP A 749 20.33 -8.10 27.75
N GLY A 750 20.07 -7.00 28.46
CA GLY A 750 21.03 -6.32 29.32
C GLY A 750 22.12 -5.55 28.56
N PRO A 751 23.02 -4.87 29.30
CA PRO A 751 24.01 -4.00 28.71
C PRO A 751 25.08 -4.78 27.93
N SER A 752 25.57 -4.19 26.84
CA SER A 752 26.55 -4.76 25.90
C SER A 752 27.79 -3.87 25.73
N TYR A 753 28.90 -4.44 25.25
CA TYR A 753 30.09 -3.65 24.91
C TYR A 753 29.77 -2.63 23.80
N ALA A 754 30.53 -1.54 23.75
CA ALA A 754 30.28 -0.48 22.77
C ALA A 754 30.46 -0.98 21.33
N GLU A 755 29.56 -0.50 20.48
CA GLU A 755 29.84 -0.45 19.06
C GLU A 755 30.97 0.55 18.78
N PHE A 756 31.81 0.26 17.79
CA PHE A 756 33.02 1.03 17.50
C PHE A 756 32.74 2.52 17.26
N HIS A 757 31.55 2.86 16.75
CA HIS A 757 31.14 4.24 16.50
C HIS A 757 30.96 5.05 17.80
N VAL A 758 30.55 4.41 18.91
CA VAL A 758 30.42 5.05 20.23
C VAL A 758 31.81 5.38 20.78
N LEU A 759 32.74 4.42 20.72
CA LEU A 759 34.12 4.63 21.16
C LEU A 759 34.79 5.74 20.34
N HIS A 760 34.60 5.74 19.02
CA HIS A 760 35.12 6.78 18.13
C HIS A 760 34.55 8.16 18.46
N MET A 761 33.23 8.26 18.69
CA MET A 761 32.56 9.50 19.07
C MET A 761 33.11 10.05 20.39
N LEU A 762 33.17 9.23 21.44
CA LEU A 762 33.70 9.62 22.75
C LEU A 762 35.18 10.04 22.66
N TRP A 763 35.97 9.37 21.81
CA TRP A 763 37.36 9.71 21.56
C TRP A 763 37.52 11.06 20.84
N GLU A 764 36.72 11.34 19.80
CA GLU A 764 36.71 12.66 19.13
C GLU A 764 36.34 13.78 20.11
N LEU A 765 35.36 13.52 20.99
CA LEU A 765 34.92 14.47 22.00
C LEU A 765 35.98 14.69 23.08
N GLU A 766 36.61 13.63 23.59
CA GLU A 766 37.73 13.72 24.54
C GLU A 766 38.88 14.55 23.96
N ARG A 767 39.24 14.32 22.69
CA ARG A 767 40.29 15.07 22.01
C ARG A 767 39.94 16.54 21.83
N GLY A 768 38.72 16.85 21.37
CA GLY A 768 38.26 18.22 21.21
C GLY A 768 38.22 19.00 22.53
N LEU A 769 37.93 18.32 23.65
CA LEU A 769 37.91 18.90 24.99
C LEU A 769 39.32 19.06 25.60
N SER A 770 40.31 18.27 25.17
CA SER A 770 41.68 18.28 25.70
C SER A 770 42.55 19.50 25.31
N GLY A 771 42.03 20.45 24.52
CA GLY A 771 42.64 21.76 24.25
C GLY A 771 43.91 21.78 23.37
N LYS A 772 44.45 20.62 22.95
CA LYS A 772 45.74 20.53 22.23
C LYS A 772 45.68 20.78 20.72
N ASN A 773 44.51 20.93 20.11
CA ASN A 773 44.37 21.16 18.65
C ASN A 773 43.27 22.18 18.36
N ARG A 774 43.53 23.49 18.55
CA ARG A 774 42.55 24.59 18.40
C ARG A 774 42.09 24.92 16.95
N GLY A 775 42.47 24.13 15.94
CA GLY A 775 42.31 24.49 14.52
C GLY A 775 41.18 23.84 13.71
N SER A 776 40.51 22.79 14.18
CA SER A 776 39.46 22.09 13.42
C SER A 776 38.02 22.58 13.73
N THR A 777 37.09 22.32 12.81
CA THR A 777 35.64 22.63 12.90
C THR A 777 34.97 22.06 14.16
N SER A 778 35.49 20.95 14.70
CA SER A 778 35.09 20.32 15.96
C SER A 778 35.30 21.22 17.19
N ASN A 779 36.29 22.13 17.16
CA ASN A 779 36.57 23.03 18.30
C ASN A 779 35.51 24.12 18.48
N ARG A 780 34.85 24.54 17.41
CA ARG A 780 33.84 25.61 17.48
C ARG A 780 32.57 25.13 18.16
N LEU A 781 32.19 23.87 17.90
CA LEU A 781 31.02 23.21 18.47
C LEU A 781 31.20 22.89 19.96
N LEU A 782 32.42 22.54 20.36
CA LEU A 782 32.74 22.20 21.75
C LEU A 782 33.03 23.42 22.63
N ALA A 783 33.53 24.52 22.05
CA ALA A 783 33.74 25.79 22.76
C ALA A 783 32.42 26.47 23.17
N GLU A 784 31.34 26.29 22.41
CA GLU A 784 30.01 26.84 22.72
C GLU A 784 29.19 25.93 23.66
N ALA A 785 29.55 24.64 23.78
CA ALA A 785 28.75 23.67 24.53
C ALA A 785 28.89 23.76 26.06
N SER A 786 29.91 24.44 26.61
CA SER A 786 30.17 24.58 28.05
C SER A 786 29.79 23.33 28.86
N TYR A 787 30.15 22.14 28.37
CA TYR A 787 29.83 20.90 29.09
C TYR A 787 30.91 20.66 30.14
N PRO A 788 30.56 20.62 31.44
CA PRO A 788 31.56 20.64 32.51
C PRO A 788 32.40 19.37 32.69
N ASP A 789 32.21 18.31 31.90
CA ASP A 789 32.66 16.96 32.29
C ASP A 789 33.49 16.22 31.21
N GLY A 790 34.46 16.91 30.58
CA GLY A 790 35.44 16.25 29.72
C GLY A 790 36.22 15.13 30.42
N GLU A 791 36.37 15.24 31.73
CA GLU A 791 36.93 14.18 32.58
C GLU A 791 36.03 12.94 32.61
N ARG A 792 34.70 13.10 32.69
CA ARG A 792 33.75 11.98 32.66
C ARG A 792 33.78 11.25 31.33
N VAL A 793 33.82 11.98 30.21
CA VAL A 793 33.96 11.40 28.86
C VAL A 793 35.21 10.52 28.79
N LYS A 794 36.34 11.06 29.28
CA LYS A 794 37.61 10.34 29.34
C LYS A 794 37.52 9.10 30.23
N GLN A 795 36.94 9.21 31.43
CA GLN A 795 36.77 8.10 32.36
C GLN A 795 35.95 6.95 31.76
N VAL A 796 34.82 7.28 31.13
CA VAL A 796 33.94 6.30 30.48
C VAL A 796 34.66 5.64 29.30
N LEU A 797 35.29 6.43 28.43
CA LEU A 797 36.05 5.92 27.29
C LEU A 797 37.19 4.99 27.74
N ASP A 798 37.98 5.39 28.75
CA ASP A 798 39.09 4.60 29.25
C ASP A 798 38.63 3.31 29.93
N ALA A 799 37.51 3.35 30.67
CA ALA A 799 36.90 2.16 31.27
C ALA A 799 36.40 1.18 30.20
N ALA A 800 35.70 1.69 29.19
CA ALA A 800 35.17 0.90 28.09
C ALA A 800 36.27 0.26 27.24
N VAL A 801 37.31 1.02 26.87
CA VAL A 801 38.45 0.49 26.11
C VAL A 801 39.12 -0.66 26.87
N ARG A 802 39.44 -0.46 28.16
CA ARG A 802 40.06 -1.51 28.99
C ARG A 802 39.18 -2.76 29.08
N ALA A 803 37.89 -2.59 29.33
CA ALA A 803 36.96 -3.72 29.45
C ALA A 803 36.81 -4.48 28.13
N GLN A 804 36.74 -3.77 27.00
CA GLN A 804 36.62 -4.34 25.67
C GLN A 804 37.89 -5.11 25.27
N GLU A 805 39.08 -4.55 25.54
CA GLU A 805 40.36 -5.23 25.31
C GLU A 805 40.54 -6.47 26.18
N ALA A 806 40.20 -6.38 27.48
CA ALA A 806 40.27 -7.51 28.41
C ALA A 806 39.33 -8.65 27.99
N ALA A 807 38.20 -8.33 27.36
CA ALA A 807 37.28 -9.30 26.78
C ALA A 807 37.70 -9.81 25.38
N GLY A 808 38.87 -9.38 24.87
CA GLY A 808 39.37 -9.76 23.55
C GLY A 808 38.68 -9.06 22.38
N GLY A 809 37.83 -8.06 22.65
CA GLY A 809 37.08 -7.30 21.67
C GLY A 809 37.95 -6.49 20.70
N ASP A 810 37.32 -5.98 19.65
CA ASP A 810 37.93 -5.02 18.72
C ASP A 810 37.61 -3.59 19.20
N LEU A 811 38.51 -2.63 19.02
CA LEU A 811 38.27 -1.20 19.31
C LEU A 811 37.79 -0.44 18.08
N GLY A 812 37.82 -1.08 16.91
CA GLY A 812 37.65 -0.44 15.61
C GLY A 812 38.90 0.33 15.19
N PHE A 813 39.08 0.47 13.87
CA PHE A 813 40.31 1.04 13.29
C PHE A 813 40.64 2.43 13.81
N SER A 814 39.68 3.36 13.86
CA SER A 814 39.96 4.74 14.28
C SER A 814 40.50 4.84 15.70
N VAL A 815 39.91 4.12 16.66
CA VAL A 815 40.38 4.13 18.05
C VAL A 815 41.70 3.38 18.18
N ALA A 816 41.82 2.21 17.53
CA ALA A 816 43.05 1.42 17.53
C ALA A 816 44.24 2.19 16.92
N PHE A 817 44.01 2.96 15.85
CA PHE A 817 45.02 3.81 15.20
C PHE A 817 45.66 4.80 16.18
N HIS A 818 44.89 5.31 17.14
CA HIS A 818 45.36 6.32 18.07
C HIS A 818 45.75 5.79 19.45
N ARG A 819 45.18 4.67 19.90
CA ARG A 819 45.41 4.10 21.24
C ARG A 819 46.22 2.80 21.25
N GLY A 820 46.54 2.23 20.08
CA GLY A 820 47.26 0.97 19.94
C GLY A 820 46.35 -0.17 19.46
N GLY A 821 46.96 -1.28 19.02
CA GLY A 821 46.21 -2.44 18.48
C GLY A 821 45.93 -2.39 16.97
N VAL A 822 46.56 -1.46 16.24
CA VAL A 822 46.39 -1.25 14.79
C VAL A 822 46.60 -2.53 13.98
N GLU A 823 47.60 -3.34 14.31
CA GLU A 823 47.91 -4.56 13.57
C GLU A 823 46.75 -5.57 13.62
N LYS A 824 46.13 -5.74 14.80
CA LYS A 824 44.93 -6.59 14.98
C LYS A 824 43.76 -6.01 14.19
N ALA A 825 43.51 -4.70 14.31
CA ALA A 825 42.44 -4.02 13.58
C ALA A 825 42.62 -4.16 12.06
N CYS A 826 43.82 -3.95 11.52
CA CYS A 826 44.13 -4.12 10.10
C CYS A 826 43.93 -5.56 9.62
N ARG A 827 44.35 -6.57 10.40
CA ARG A 827 44.07 -7.99 10.07
C ARG A 827 42.58 -8.27 10.00
N ASN A 828 41.80 -7.76 10.95
CA ASN A 828 40.35 -7.91 10.95
C ASN A 828 39.72 -7.25 9.71
N LEU A 829 40.16 -6.05 9.35
CA LEU A 829 39.69 -5.35 8.14
C LEU A 829 40.07 -6.08 6.85
N LEU A 830 41.27 -6.65 6.74
CA LEU A 830 41.68 -7.45 5.58
C LEU A 830 40.85 -8.74 5.45
N ALA A 831 40.56 -9.41 6.57
CA ALA A 831 39.69 -10.58 6.58
C ALA A 831 38.25 -10.22 6.16
N GLU A 832 37.72 -9.10 6.66
CA GLU A 832 36.42 -8.56 6.25
C GLU A 832 36.40 -8.21 4.74
N ALA A 833 37.48 -7.59 4.23
CA ALA A 833 37.64 -7.26 2.82
C ALA A 833 37.56 -8.50 1.93
N ALA A 834 38.28 -9.57 2.29
CA ALA A 834 38.23 -10.83 1.57
C ALA A 834 36.83 -11.46 1.62
N HIS A 835 36.20 -11.46 2.80
CA HIS A 835 34.86 -12.00 3.00
C HIS A 835 33.82 -11.28 2.14
N LEU A 836 33.70 -9.95 2.25
CA LEU A 836 32.73 -9.16 1.50
C LEU A 836 32.98 -9.20 -0.01
N SER A 837 34.25 -9.22 -0.44
CA SER A 837 34.60 -9.30 -1.87
C SER A 837 34.09 -10.60 -2.50
N ALA A 838 34.02 -11.70 -1.74
CA ALA A 838 33.51 -12.98 -2.22
C ALA A 838 31.99 -12.99 -2.46
N PHE A 839 31.22 -12.09 -1.84
CA PHE A 839 29.78 -11.96 -2.08
C PHE A 839 29.45 -11.13 -3.33
N VAL A 840 30.38 -10.31 -3.81
CA VAL A 840 30.17 -9.51 -5.02
C VAL A 840 30.35 -10.39 -6.26
N ARG A 841 29.24 -10.62 -6.98
CA ARG A 841 29.22 -11.45 -8.19
C ARG A 841 30.02 -10.84 -9.35
N ALA A 842 30.15 -11.62 -10.42
CA ALA A 842 30.82 -11.18 -11.65
C ALA A 842 30.14 -9.96 -12.29
N ASP A 843 28.81 -9.85 -12.18
CA ASP A 843 28.04 -8.70 -12.67
C ASP A 843 28.03 -7.50 -11.70
N GLY A 844 28.68 -7.63 -10.53
CA GLY A 844 28.73 -6.60 -9.49
C GLY A 844 27.59 -6.63 -8.47
N SER A 845 26.57 -7.46 -8.68
CA SER A 845 25.45 -7.57 -7.74
C SER A 845 25.84 -8.31 -6.45
N VAL A 846 25.11 -8.05 -5.36
CA VAL A 846 25.21 -8.81 -4.10
C VAL A 846 23.95 -9.66 -3.92
N PRO A 847 24.07 -10.99 -3.70
CA PRO A 847 22.94 -11.90 -3.51
C PRO A 847 22.18 -11.63 -2.21
N PHE A 848 20.85 -11.69 -2.27
CA PHE A 848 20.00 -11.84 -1.09
C PHE A 848 20.03 -13.29 -0.62
N GLN A 849 20.49 -13.52 0.61
CA GLN A 849 20.57 -14.84 1.23
C GLN A 849 19.87 -14.81 2.60
N PRO A 850 18.54 -14.89 2.64
CA PRO A 850 17.78 -14.78 3.89
C PRO A 850 17.87 -16.04 4.75
N GLU A 851 17.76 -15.83 6.06
CA GLU A 851 17.34 -16.89 6.98
C GLU A 851 15.88 -17.32 6.70
N PRO A 852 15.45 -18.54 7.09
CA PRO A 852 14.11 -19.04 6.78
C PRO A 852 12.96 -18.10 7.18
N THR A 853 13.09 -17.39 8.30
CA THR A 853 12.11 -16.42 8.80
C THR A 853 11.97 -15.17 7.91
N HIS A 854 13.01 -14.83 7.15
CA HIS A 854 13.08 -13.63 6.30
C HIS A 854 12.91 -13.95 4.80
N ALA A 855 12.79 -15.23 4.42
CA ALA A 855 12.57 -15.66 3.05
C ALA A 855 11.27 -15.09 2.43
N VAL A 856 10.33 -14.67 3.28
CA VAL A 856 9.09 -13.96 2.89
C VAL A 856 9.36 -12.65 2.13
N PHE A 857 10.53 -12.02 2.35
CA PHE A 857 10.83 -10.69 1.83
C PHE A 857 11.40 -10.66 0.42
N GLY A 858 11.83 -11.80 -0.13
CA GLY A 858 12.39 -11.86 -1.48
C GLY A 858 12.86 -13.25 -1.83
N LYS A 859 13.17 -13.46 -3.11
CA LYS A 859 13.70 -14.75 -3.57
C LYS A 859 15.18 -14.85 -3.21
N THR A 860 15.59 -15.98 -2.64
CA THR A 860 17.01 -16.26 -2.41
C THR A 860 17.77 -16.19 -3.73
N GLY A 861 18.90 -15.50 -3.72
CA GLY A 861 19.73 -15.25 -4.90
C GLY A 861 19.29 -14.04 -5.73
N ASP A 862 18.20 -13.35 -5.40
CA ASP A 862 17.89 -12.06 -6.04
C ASP A 862 18.81 -10.94 -5.54
N SER A 863 18.72 -9.72 -6.08
CA SER A 863 19.61 -8.60 -5.71
C SER A 863 18.87 -7.26 -5.67
N SER A 864 19.39 -6.34 -4.86
CA SER A 864 18.85 -4.98 -4.72
C SER A 864 19.95 -3.92 -4.76
N SER A 865 19.56 -2.68 -5.06
CA SER A 865 20.47 -1.53 -5.02
C SER A 865 20.99 -1.26 -3.60
N GLY A 866 20.15 -1.42 -2.57
CA GLY A 866 20.49 -1.16 -1.17
C GLY A 866 21.54 -2.13 -0.62
N HIS A 867 21.33 -3.44 -0.76
CA HIS A 867 22.32 -4.45 -0.36
C HIS A 867 23.65 -4.28 -1.08
N THR A 868 23.59 -4.04 -2.39
CA THR A 868 24.79 -3.85 -3.20
C THR A 868 25.51 -2.57 -2.78
N ALA A 869 24.79 -1.46 -2.57
CA ALA A 869 25.38 -0.18 -2.19
C ALA A 869 25.96 -0.19 -0.77
N ALA A 870 25.31 -0.83 0.19
CA ALA A 870 25.82 -0.97 1.56
C ALA A 870 27.14 -1.76 1.57
N THR A 871 27.17 -2.90 0.87
CA THR A 871 28.37 -3.74 0.72
C THR A 871 29.48 -2.99 -0.02
N ALA A 872 29.15 -2.35 -1.15
CA ALA A 872 30.10 -1.58 -1.96
C ALA A 872 30.70 -0.43 -1.17
N TRP A 873 29.88 0.33 -0.44
CA TRP A 873 30.37 1.41 0.42
C TRP A 873 31.39 0.90 1.43
N ARG A 874 31.12 -0.24 2.07
CA ARG A 874 32.08 -0.86 3.01
C ARG A 874 33.36 -1.30 2.31
N LEU A 875 33.26 -1.94 1.14
CA LEU A 875 34.43 -2.34 0.34
C LEU A 875 35.31 -1.14 -0.04
N TRP A 876 34.74 0.01 -0.39
CA TRP A 876 35.51 1.23 -0.67
C TRP A 876 36.27 1.73 0.56
N GLN A 877 35.65 1.69 1.75
CA GLN A 877 36.34 2.04 3.00
C GLN A 877 37.48 1.07 3.30
N LEU A 878 37.26 -0.23 3.09
CA LEU A 878 38.27 -1.26 3.31
C LEU A 878 39.44 -1.10 2.34
N ALA A 879 39.18 -0.85 1.06
CA ALA A 879 40.21 -0.55 0.07
C ALA A 879 41.03 0.69 0.45
N LEU A 880 40.37 1.77 0.89
CA LEU A 880 41.03 3.00 1.30
C LEU A 880 41.95 2.81 2.52
N ILE A 881 41.50 2.06 3.52
CA ILE A 881 42.22 1.88 4.79
C ILE A 881 43.35 0.84 4.64
N THR A 882 43.09 -0.26 3.94
CA THR A 882 43.98 -1.44 3.92
C THR A 882 44.85 -1.53 2.67
N GLY A 883 44.49 -0.85 1.58
CA GLY A 883 45.11 -1.03 0.27
C GLY A 883 44.74 -2.34 -0.43
N SER A 884 43.71 -3.08 0.03
CA SER A 884 43.28 -4.35 -0.60
C SER A 884 42.81 -4.14 -2.05
N SER A 885 43.48 -4.83 -2.97
CA SER A 885 43.14 -4.84 -4.40
C SER A 885 41.84 -5.60 -4.68
N GLU A 886 41.54 -6.62 -3.88
CA GLU A 886 40.31 -7.41 -3.95
C GLU A 886 39.10 -6.55 -3.65
N ALA A 887 39.15 -5.79 -2.54
CA ALA A 887 38.09 -4.88 -2.15
C ALA A 887 37.90 -3.75 -3.18
N LEU A 888 39.00 -3.20 -3.72
CA LEU A 888 38.94 -2.21 -4.80
C LEU A 888 38.22 -2.76 -6.03
N ASN A 889 38.62 -3.94 -6.50
CA ASN A 889 38.04 -4.57 -7.70
C ASN A 889 36.57 -4.96 -7.49
N ALA A 890 36.22 -5.45 -6.30
CA ALA A 890 34.83 -5.75 -5.94
C ALA A 890 33.97 -4.47 -5.88
N GLY A 891 34.49 -3.39 -5.28
CA GLY A 891 33.84 -2.08 -5.25
C GLY A 891 33.59 -1.50 -6.65
N LEU A 892 34.55 -1.64 -7.56
CA LEU A 892 34.42 -1.22 -8.96
C LEU A 892 33.32 -1.99 -9.70
N ARG A 893 33.21 -3.32 -9.52
CA ARG A 893 32.11 -4.09 -10.10
C ARG A 893 30.76 -3.67 -9.51
N ALA A 894 30.70 -3.53 -8.19
CA ALA A 894 29.46 -3.21 -7.50
C ALA A 894 28.90 -1.83 -7.88
N ILE A 895 29.75 -0.82 -8.04
CA ILE A 895 29.28 0.50 -8.50
C ILE A 895 28.83 0.48 -9.96
N ALA A 896 29.44 -0.36 -10.82
CA ALA A 896 28.97 -0.55 -12.19
C ALA A 896 27.57 -1.20 -12.24
N TYR A 897 27.28 -2.14 -11.33
CA TYR A 897 25.91 -2.67 -11.16
C TYR A 897 24.93 -1.58 -10.71
N LEU A 898 25.32 -0.73 -9.75
CA LEU A 898 24.46 0.37 -9.29
C LEU A 898 24.09 1.34 -10.42
N ASP A 899 24.96 1.54 -11.40
CA ASP A 899 24.71 2.41 -12.55
C ASP A 899 23.59 1.88 -13.47
N THR A 900 23.23 0.59 -13.39
CA THR A 900 22.10 0.03 -14.14
C THR A 900 20.77 0.12 -13.39
N GLN A 901 20.80 0.47 -12.10
CA GLN A 901 19.61 0.53 -11.27
C GLN A 901 18.89 1.87 -11.45
N LYS A 902 17.56 1.85 -11.49
CA LYS A 902 16.73 3.07 -11.60
C LYS A 902 16.14 3.53 -10.26
N ARG A 903 15.79 2.58 -9.39
CA ARG A 903 15.08 2.82 -8.13
C ARG A 903 15.96 2.44 -6.93
N PRO A 904 16.00 3.26 -5.86
CA PRO A 904 16.60 2.85 -4.60
C PRO A 904 15.65 1.89 -3.88
N GLU A 905 16.15 0.69 -3.56
CA GLU A 905 15.36 -0.38 -2.97
C GLU A 905 16.21 -1.37 -2.18
N GLY A 906 15.62 -1.96 -1.14
CA GLY A 906 16.16 -3.15 -0.47
C GLY A 906 17.39 -2.94 0.39
N ALA A 907 17.34 -2.04 1.37
CA ALA A 907 18.39 -1.92 2.40
C ALA A 907 17.99 -2.54 3.76
N GLN A 908 16.71 -2.83 3.98
CA GLN A 908 16.15 -3.19 5.30
C GLN A 908 15.45 -4.56 5.35
N THR A 909 16.03 -5.60 4.75
CA THR A 909 15.34 -6.90 4.56
C THR A 909 15.17 -7.77 5.81
N TRP A 910 15.48 -7.24 7.00
CA TRP A 910 15.11 -7.88 8.27
C TRP A 910 13.62 -7.70 8.59
N GLU A 911 12.94 -6.72 7.99
CA GLU A 911 11.50 -6.51 8.21
C GLU A 911 10.72 -6.05 6.95
N LEU A 912 11.43 -5.76 5.86
CA LEU A 912 10.88 -5.18 4.63
C LEU A 912 11.18 -6.01 3.38
N PRO A 913 10.28 -6.00 2.36
CA PRO A 913 10.53 -6.69 1.09
C PRO A 913 11.79 -6.20 0.37
N LEU A 914 12.54 -7.10 -0.27
CA LEU A 914 13.81 -6.82 -0.95
C LEU A 914 13.73 -5.74 -2.03
N HIS A 915 12.62 -5.65 -2.75
CA HIS A 915 12.44 -4.66 -3.82
C HIS A 915 11.58 -3.47 -3.42
N VAL A 916 11.30 -3.29 -2.12
CA VAL A 916 10.55 -2.11 -1.66
C VAL A 916 11.37 -0.85 -1.95
N PRO A 917 10.76 0.23 -2.48
CA PRO A 917 11.45 1.50 -2.62
C PRO A 917 11.87 2.03 -1.25
N ASP A 918 13.14 2.43 -1.11
CA ASP A 918 13.81 2.59 0.18
C ASP A 918 14.76 3.80 0.21
N VAL A 919 14.57 4.73 1.16
CA VAL A 919 15.40 5.93 1.30
C VAL A 919 16.82 5.60 1.78
N LEU A 920 16.97 4.56 2.60
CA LEU A 920 18.27 4.13 3.11
C LEU A 920 19.13 3.55 1.99
N ALA A 921 18.51 2.86 1.02
CA ALA A 921 19.20 2.41 -0.19
C ALA A 921 19.78 3.59 -0.99
N ALA A 922 19.02 4.69 -1.13
CA ALA A 922 19.52 5.91 -1.76
C ALA A 922 20.70 6.50 -0.98
N ALA A 923 20.60 6.57 0.36
CA ALA A 923 21.66 7.08 1.22
C ALA A 923 22.95 6.23 1.12
N HIS A 924 22.83 4.89 1.09
CA HIS A 924 23.97 4.00 0.86
C HIS A 924 24.60 4.22 -0.50
N ALA A 925 23.81 4.38 -1.56
CA ALA A 925 24.33 4.63 -2.89
C ALA A 925 25.07 5.97 -3.00
N VAL A 926 24.57 7.03 -2.34
CA VAL A 926 25.29 8.31 -2.22
C VAL A 926 26.63 8.11 -1.52
N ARG A 927 26.65 7.43 -0.37
CA ARG A 927 27.89 7.15 0.39
C ARG A 927 28.88 6.31 -0.42
N CYS A 928 28.39 5.28 -1.11
CA CYS A 928 29.19 4.45 -2.01
C CYS A 928 29.85 5.29 -3.11
N CYS A 929 29.08 6.15 -3.78
CA CYS A 929 29.61 7.02 -4.83
C CYS A 929 30.65 8.02 -4.30
N VAL A 930 30.42 8.62 -3.13
CA VAL A 930 31.40 9.54 -2.52
C VAL A 930 32.68 8.80 -2.13
N ALA A 931 32.58 7.61 -1.55
CA ALA A 931 33.73 6.79 -1.20
C ALA A 931 34.51 6.34 -2.45
N ALA A 932 33.82 5.94 -3.52
CA ALA A 932 34.44 5.62 -4.80
C ALA A 932 35.23 6.80 -5.37
N TYR A 933 34.72 8.03 -5.28
CA TYR A 933 35.47 9.22 -5.67
C TYR A 933 36.73 9.42 -4.80
N GLN A 934 36.62 9.23 -3.48
CA GLN A 934 37.76 9.39 -2.57
C GLN A 934 38.90 8.41 -2.89
N VAL A 935 38.56 7.20 -3.33
CA VAL A 935 39.55 6.16 -3.68
C VAL A 935 40.10 6.32 -5.10
N THR A 936 39.25 6.66 -6.07
CA THR A 936 39.62 6.65 -7.51
C THR A 936 39.98 8.02 -8.08
N GLY A 937 39.52 9.11 -7.46
CA GLY A 937 39.60 10.47 -8.00
C GLY A 937 38.63 10.77 -9.15
N ASP A 938 37.80 9.82 -9.62
CA ASP A 938 36.89 10.04 -10.75
C ASP A 938 35.64 10.83 -10.35
N LYS A 939 35.58 12.08 -10.83
CA LYS A 939 34.46 13.01 -10.59
C LYS A 939 33.11 12.51 -11.13
N ALA A 940 33.08 11.51 -12.02
CA ALA A 940 31.82 10.89 -12.44
C ALA A 940 31.08 10.23 -11.27
N HIS A 941 31.79 9.74 -10.25
CA HIS A 941 31.15 9.22 -9.05
C HIS A 941 30.40 10.30 -8.26
N LEU A 942 30.92 11.53 -8.19
CA LEU A 942 30.20 12.64 -7.54
C LEU A 942 28.92 13.02 -8.29
N ARG A 943 28.92 12.97 -9.62
CA ARG A 943 27.69 13.16 -10.42
C ARG A 943 26.65 12.07 -10.13
N ARG A 944 27.09 10.81 -10.01
CA ARG A 944 26.26 9.67 -9.61
C ARG A 944 25.71 9.84 -8.19
N ALA A 945 26.51 10.32 -7.24
CA ALA A 945 26.05 10.63 -5.89
C ALA A 945 24.90 11.64 -5.92
N VAL A 946 25.00 12.70 -6.73
CA VAL A 946 23.91 13.66 -6.90
C VAL A 946 22.66 13.01 -7.49
N GLN A 947 22.80 12.15 -8.51
CA GLN A 947 21.65 11.41 -9.08
C GLN A 947 20.95 10.53 -8.04
N TRP A 948 21.72 9.78 -7.24
CA TRP A 948 21.17 8.96 -6.15
C TRP A 948 20.49 9.80 -5.07
N ALA A 949 21.02 10.98 -4.74
CA ALA A 949 20.36 11.90 -3.83
C ALA A 949 18.99 12.35 -4.36
N TYR A 950 18.90 12.68 -5.66
CA TYR A 950 17.63 13.01 -6.30
C TYR A 950 16.63 11.85 -6.30
N ARG A 951 17.10 10.60 -6.44
CA ARG A 951 16.25 9.40 -6.32
C ARG A 951 15.72 9.18 -4.90
N GLY A 952 16.39 9.73 -3.88
CA GLY A 952 15.95 9.71 -2.48
C GLY A 952 15.00 10.85 -2.09
N LEU A 953 14.96 11.97 -2.83
CA LEU A 953 14.07 13.10 -2.50
C LEU A 953 12.57 12.76 -2.48
N PRO A 954 12.03 11.83 -3.28
CA PRO A 954 10.63 11.43 -3.17
C PRO A 954 10.22 10.91 -1.80
N PHE A 955 11.14 10.53 -0.92
CA PHE A 955 10.87 10.07 0.44
C PHE A 955 10.83 11.21 1.47
N ILE A 956 11.23 12.42 1.08
CA ILE A 956 11.43 13.56 1.96
C ILE A 956 10.34 14.60 1.73
N TYR A 957 9.70 15.05 2.81
CA TYR A 957 8.73 16.12 2.75
C TYR A 957 9.39 17.45 2.35
N LEU A 958 9.04 17.97 1.17
CA LEU A 958 9.49 19.29 0.69
C LEU A 958 8.43 20.38 0.89
N TRP A 959 7.47 20.12 1.78
CA TRP A 959 6.48 21.07 2.26
C TRP A 959 6.04 20.66 3.67
N GLY A 960 5.36 21.56 4.38
CA GLY A 960 4.79 21.27 5.70
C GLY A 960 3.39 21.85 5.86
N ALA A 961 2.52 21.11 6.54
CA ALA A 961 1.22 21.60 6.96
C ALA A 961 1.40 22.57 8.16
N PRO A 962 0.66 23.70 8.23
CA PRO A 962 0.78 24.66 9.34
C PRO A 962 0.60 24.05 10.73
N ASP A 963 -0.25 23.02 10.83
CA ASP A 963 -0.55 22.27 12.04
C ASP A 963 0.45 21.13 12.34
N ARG A 964 1.51 20.98 11.53
CA ARG A 964 2.51 19.90 11.65
C ARG A 964 3.94 20.42 11.41
N PRO A 965 4.56 21.10 12.39
CA PRO A 965 5.88 21.71 12.22
C PRO A 965 7.01 20.71 11.91
N ILE A 966 6.91 19.46 12.40
CA ILE A 966 7.88 18.38 12.14
C ILE A 966 7.81 17.82 10.70
N MET A 967 6.77 18.17 9.94
CA MET A 967 6.52 17.58 8.63
C MET A 967 7.59 17.95 7.61
N LEU A 968 7.97 19.22 7.53
CA LEU A 968 8.97 19.69 6.56
C LEU A 968 10.31 19.02 6.83
N TYR A 969 10.91 18.42 5.79
CA TYR A 969 12.11 17.57 5.84
C TYR A 969 11.98 16.29 6.66
N GLY A 970 10.78 15.95 7.14
CA GLY A 970 10.51 14.60 7.61
C GLY A 970 10.76 13.59 6.50
N SER A 971 11.29 12.42 6.84
CA SER A 971 11.48 11.30 5.93
C SER A 971 10.49 10.19 6.25
N ILE A 972 9.99 9.52 5.21
CA ILE A 972 9.41 8.18 5.36
C ILE A 972 10.47 7.15 4.94
N PRO A 973 10.55 5.98 5.58
CA PRO A 973 11.65 5.04 5.32
C PRO A 973 11.49 4.35 3.96
N VAL A 974 10.26 3.94 3.63
CA VAL A 974 9.96 3.14 2.43
C VAL A 974 8.60 3.45 1.84
N PHE A 975 8.40 3.10 0.58
CA PHE A 975 7.06 3.06 -0.04
C PHE A 975 6.47 1.65 0.07
N GLY A 976 6.31 1.18 1.31
CA GLY A 976 5.82 -0.15 1.62
C GLY A 976 5.45 -0.32 3.09
N ALA A 977 5.45 -1.56 3.56
CA ALA A 977 5.00 -1.92 4.90
C ALA A 977 5.92 -2.96 5.56
N THR A 978 6.24 -2.75 6.84
CA THR A 978 6.88 -3.75 7.71
C THR A 978 6.00 -4.99 7.76
N TRP A 979 6.58 -6.17 7.47
CA TRP A 979 5.84 -7.45 7.39
C TRP A 979 4.56 -7.37 6.54
N PHE A 980 4.58 -6.54 5.49
CA PHE A 980 3.46 -6.24 4.58
C PHE A 980 2.26 -5.53 5.24
N THR A 981 2.16 -5.42 6.56
CA THR A 981 0.97 -4.88 7.26
C THR A 981 1.23 -3.53 7.94
N GLY A 982 2.44 -3.32 8.47
CA GLY A 982 2.87 -2.07 9.11
C GLY A 982 3.21 -0.98 8.09
N ALA A 983 2.21 -0.37 7.46
CA ALA A 983 2.42 0.59 6.39
C ALA A 983 3.15 1.88 6.81
N TRP A 984 4.16 2.27 6.03
CA TRP A 984 4.98 3.47 6.24
C TRP A 984 4.52 4.70 5.45
N PHE A 985 3.45 4.58 4.65
CA PHE A 985 2.91 5.69 3.85
C PHE A 985 2.49 6.87 4.74
N GLY A 986 3.21 7.99 4.61
CA GLY A 986 3.02 9.21 5.40
C GLY A 986 3.34 9.09 6.88
N ARG A 987 4.13 8.08 7.29
CA ARG A 987 4.65 7.94 8.64
C ARG A 987 6.09 8.42 8.67
N ILE A 988 6.29 9.60 9.23
CA ILE A 988 7.63 10.17 9.40
C ILE A 988 8.37 9.33 10.44
N VAL A 989 9.59 8.95 10.09
CA VAL A 989 10.59 8.39 11.00
C VAL A 989 11.77 9.36 11.03
N GLN A 990 12.31 9.60 12.22
CA GLN A 990 13.54 10.36 12.45
C GLN A 990 14.52 9.51 13.22
#